data_AF-A0A1Z5RMQ5-F1
#
_entry.id   AF-A0A1Z5RMQ5-F1
#
_cell.length_a   1.000
_cell.length_b   1.000
_cell.length_c   1.000
_cell.angle_alpha   90.00
_cell.angle_beta   90.00
_cell.angle_gamma   90.00
#
_symmetry.space_group_name_H-M   'P 1'
#
loop_
_entity.id
_entity.type
_entity.pdbx_description
1 polymer ?
#
loop_
_entity_poly.entity_id
_entity_poly.type
_entity_poly.pdbx_seq_one_letter_code
_entity_poly.pdbx_strand_id
1 'polypeptide(L)'
;MAPQLLPSLWCPALLPSSLRMHCRLLCSPPSLLLAAPLPDLQPLPSPFRSSRLRGIEFLQRDPALRPQIWEYPSNQQDEVQRAYLKLGPMQPKLKKGFGPKGHKRRFQFHWFSEFPSWLEYSESNGHAHCLLCFVCSKNIRKRSGFNVFITAQGFNNYKKVHDGKNCSFLVHIGSDPCSTHNNAVTECQNLLNQPNHIDKDYGGVQLLADFNPEIASVVLENAPQNAKYTSPDIQKEILSVFAMNVSKHIREEIGDAKFSTLVDETCDVSKREQMALVFRFVDSHGVIQERFFDLIHVKNTKTMTLKNELSKVLSSYAFDVQNLQGQGYDGASNMKGELNGLQALFLKECPYAYYVHCYAHRLQLALVAASKDVVPVTQFFQKLIFIVNTVDSSAKRHDELHDAQMDELVRLLAIDEIETGRGANQIRSLKCPGETRWGSHLGSISSLMDMFNPVSLVLQNLAADSSAGANCADGDTAFSYLTSFEFVFILLMMRQIMEITEQLGQAVQKKTQDIVNVVRLVQSTKILLQEMRSDDGWETFVCKFVEFCVNHEMNIPDMEGTYILRGGRARRQPNHFTNDQYFRVEIFRATIDTQLAELNLKFSEKAMDLLSVCVTLIPKNRFASFNATSAERVFSILKIIKTRLRNSMEDEFLANSMLSPNIQ
;
A
#
# COMPACT_ATOMS: atom_id res chain seq x y z
N MET A 1 37.05 -50.65 -30.74
CA MET A 1 36.92 -49.69 -31.85
C MET A 1 37.26 -48.30 -31.32
N ALA A 2 38.53 -47.95 -31.38
CA ALA A 2 38.95 -46.58 -31.63
C ALA A 2 38.64 -46.27 -33.13
N PRO A 3 38.77 -45.02 -33.66
CA PRO A 3 39.63 -43.98 -33.12
C PRO A 3 39.12 -42.51 -33.30
N GLN A 4 39.60 -41.51 -32.53
CA GLN A 4 40.70 -40.55 -32.83
C GLN A 4 40.13 -39.11 -32.99
N LEU A 5 40.63 -37.99 -32.45
CA LEU A 5 41.95 -37.57 -31.93
C LEU A 5 41.83 -36.46 -30.85
N LEU A 6 42.70 -36.52 -29.84
CA LEU A 6 43.21 -35.45 -28.96
C LEU A 6 44.50 -34.82 -29.63
N PRO A 7 45.38 -34.06 -28.94
CA PRO A 7 45.32 -32.65 -28.50
C PRO A 7 46.65 -31.90 -28.84
N SER A 8 46.81 -30.60 -28.50
CA SER A 8 48.14 -30.09 -28.05
C SER A 8 48.19 -28.61 -27.62
N LEU A 9 48.63 -28.41 -26.36
CA LEU A 9 49.64 -27.44 -25.86
C LEU A 9 49.29 -25.93 -25.93
N TRP A 10 49.40 -25.08 -24.89
CA TRP A 10 50.52 -24.80 -23.99
C TRP A 10 50.05 -24.15 -22.66
N CYS A 11 50.81 -24.36 -21.60
CA CYS A 11 50.88 -23.55 -20.37
C CYS A 11 52.38 -23.14 -20.19
N PRO A 12 52.78 -22.40 -19.14
CA PRO A 12 52.86 -20.94 -18.99
C PRO A 12 54.32 -20.39 -18.97
N ALA A 13 54.53 -19.08 -19.17
CA ALA A 13 55.58 -18.27 -18.53
C ALA A 13 55.69 -16.86 -19.16
N LEU A 14 55.77 -15.83 -18.29
CA LEU A 14 56.80 -14.77 -18.27
C LEU A 14 56.24 -13.45 -17.68
N LEU A 15 56.58 -13.21 -16.40
CA LEU A 15 56.80 -11.87 -15.86
C LEU A 15 58.06 -11.28 -16.52
N PRO A 16 58.11 -9.96 -16.72
CA PRO A 16 58.97 -9.10 -15.87
C PRO A 16 58.21 -7.83 -15.43
N SER A 17 58.15 -7.43 -14.16
CA SER A 17 59.20 -6.87 -13.30
C SER A 17 59.90 -5.62 -13.86
N SER A 18 59.37 -4.45 -13.53
CA SER A 18 60.17 -3.24 -13.31
C SER A 18 59.70 -2.52 -12.02
N LEU A 19 60.53 -2.63 -10.98
CA LEU A 19 60.83 -1.66 -9.92
C LEU A 19 59.65 -1.05 -9.12
N ARG A 20 59.39 -1.42 -7.85
CA ARG A 20 60.16 -1.08 -6.60
C ARG A 20 60.62 0.39 -6.63
N MET A 21 60.35 1.25 -5.64
CA MET A 21 60.82 1.19 -4.23
C MET A 21 60.52 2.58 -3.63
N HIS A 22 59.81 2.77 -2.49
CA HIS A 22 60.36 3.07 -1.14
C HIS A 22 59.13 3.42 -0.25
N CYS A 23 58.78 2.74 0.86
CA CYS A 23 59.40 2.71 2.21
C CYS A 23 59.79 4.12 2.73
N ARG A 24 59.53 4.59 3.96
CA ARG A 24 58.95 4.09 5.23
C ARG A 24 59.20 5.22 6.27
N LEU A 25 58.51 5.18 7.42
CA LEU A 25 58.86 5.82 8.72
C LEU A 25 58.52 7.33 8.83
N LEU A 26 58.09 7.93 9.95
CA LEU A 26 58.45 7.73 11.37
C LEU A 26 57.28 8.05 12.34
N CYS A 27 57.37 7.44 13.53
CA CYS A 27 56.57 7.68 14.72
C CYS A 27 56.95 8.97 15.50
N SER A 28 55.93 9.59 16.09
CA SER A 28 55.86 10.10 17.48
C SER A 28 56.36 11.53 17.89
N PRO A 29 55.77 12.11 18.97
CA PRO A 29 55.56 13.55 19.28
C PRO A 29 56.59 14.06 20.34
N PRO A 30 56.43 15.09 21.25
CA PRO A 30 55.29 15.96 21.68
C PRO A 30 55.66 17.43 22.09
N SER A 31 54.74 18.08 22.84
CA SER A 31 54.95 19.12 23.90
C SER A 31 54.56 20.56 23.50
N LEU A 32 54.03 21.47 24.33
CA LEU A 32 53.37 21.56 25.66
C LEU A 32 53.18 23.08 25.88
N LEU A 33 52.16 23.52 26.66
CA LEU A 33 52.13 24.68 27.59
C LEU A 33 50.65 25.06 27.88
N LEU A 34 50.08 24.62 29.02
CA LEU A 34 49.90 25.33 30.32
C LEU A 34 48.83 26.45 30.29
N ALA A 35 47.91 26.67 31.25
CA ALA A 35 47.42 26.00 32.48
C ALA A 35 46.22 26.81 33.06
N ALA A 36 45.13 26.12 33.47
CA ALA A 36 44.24 26.20 34.68
C ALA A 36 43.86 27.55 35.41
N PRO A 37 42.88 27.65 36.38
CA PRO A 37 41.96 26.64 37.01
C PRO A 37 40.47 27.03 37.38
N LEU A 38 39.61 25.99 37.56
CA LEU A 38 38.49 25.69 38.55
C LEU A 38 37.32 26.69 38.90
N PRO A 39 36.11 26.24 39.39
CA PRO A 39 35.79 24.97 40.07
C PRO A 39 34.49 24.20 39.70
N ASP A 40 34.45 23.00 40.30
CA ASP A 40 33.46 21.91 40.49
C ASP A 40 31.94 22.06 40.23
N LEU A 41 31.38 20.99 39.66
CA LEU A 41 30.16 20.32 40.14
C LEU A 41 30.14 18.87 39.60
N GLN A 42 30.37 17.90 40.49
CA GLN A 42 30.19 16.47 40.19
C GLN A 42 28.69 16.14 40.10
N PRO A 43 28.24 15.36 39.10
CA PRO A 43 27.00 14.60 39.19
C PRO A 43 27.28 13.19 39.74
N LEU A 44 26.41 12.78 40.67
CA LEU A 44 26.30 11.44 41.26
C LEU A 44 26.28 10.31 40.22
N PRO A 45 26.77 9.10 40.56
CA PRO A 45 26.74 7.96 39.65
C PRO A 45 25.31 7.42 39.49
N SER A 46 24.75 7.51 38.28
CA SER A 46 23.61 6.70 37.87
C SER A 46 24.09 5.28 37.52
N PRO A 47 23.46 4.21 38.02
CA PRO A 47 23.69 2.88 37.50
C PRO A 47 22.93 2.74 36.17
N PHE A 48 23.52 2.03 35.22
CA PHE A 48 23.05 1.76 33.85
C PHE A 48 23.39 2.83 32.79
N ARG A 49 24.66 2.80 32.35
CA ARG A 49 25.04 3.27 31.02
C ARG A 49 24.26 2.47 29.97
N SER A 50 23.68 3.18 29.01
CA SER A 50 23.21 2.68 27.71
C SER A 50 24.25 1.73 27.10
N SER A 51 24.00 0.43 27.23
CA SER A 51 24.76 -0.62 26.54
C SER A 51 23.92 -1.13 25.38
N ARG A 52 24.44 -0.99 24.15
CA ARG A 52 23.92 -1.76 23.00
C ARG A 52 23.92 -3.25 23.37
N LEU A 53 22.91 -4.02 22.93
CA LEU A 53 22.92 -5.48 23.03
C LEU A 53 24.25 -6.01 22.49
N ARG A 54 25.02 -6.66 23.37
CA ARG A 54 26.32 -7.27 23.05
C ARG A 54 26.19 -8.74 22.62
N GLY A 55 24.96 -9.24 22.45
CA GLY A 55 24.65 -10.63 22.14
C GLY A 55 23.62 -11.23 23.11
N ILE A 56 22.95 -12.32 22.69
CA ILE A 56 21.90 -13.03 23.45
C ILE A 56 22.44 -13.58 24.78
N GLU A 57 23.72 -13.91 24.85
CA GLU A 57 24.43 -14.47 26.02
C GLU A 57 24.55 -13.52 27.21
N PHE A 58 24.28 -12.22 27.05
CA PHE A 58 24.35 -11.22 28.12
C PHE A 58 22.99 -10.88 28.73
N LEU A 59 21.91 -11.53 28.30
CA LEU A 59 20.57 -11.32 28.86
C LEU A 59 20.43 -11.99 30.24
N GLN A 60 19.91 -11.24 31.21
CA GLN A 60 19.66 -11.74 32.55
C GLN A 60 18.52 -12.76 32.52
N ARG A 61 18.83 -14.03 32.83
CA ARG A 61 17.86 -15.14 32.76
C ARG A 61 16.93 -15.21 33.98
N ASP A 62 17.41 -14.81 35.16
CA ASP A 62 16.64 -14.92 36.40
C ASP A 62 15.43 -13.95 36.37
N PRO A 63 14.18 -14.46 36.43
CA PRO A 63 12.98 -13.62 36.36
C PRO A 63 12.87 -12.54 37.43
N ALA A 64 13.51 -12.71 38.60
CA ALA A 64 13.49 -11.73 39.67
C ALA A 64 14.48 -10.59 39.46
N LEU A 65 15.51 -10.82 38.64
CA LEU A 65 16.62 -9.89 38.42
C LEU A 65 16.62 -9.27 37.03
N ARG A 66 15.77 -9.76 36.10
CA ARG A 66 15.72 -9.25 34.73
C ARG A 66 15.06 -7.86 34.65
N PRO A 67 15.62 -6.92 33.86
CA PRO A 67 14.99 -5.63 33.56
C PRO A 67 13.64 -5.82 32.85
N GLN A 68 12.72 -4.88 33.02
CA GLN A 68 11.45 -4.92 32.30
C GLN A 68 11.66 -4.57 30.81
N ILE A 69 10.84 -5.11 29.91
CA ILE A 69 11.07 -4.93 28.45
C ILE A 69 11.07 -3.45 28.05
N TRP A 70 10.24 -2.62 28.66
CA TRP A 70 10.20 -1.17 28.39
C TRP A 70 11.42 -0.41 28.90
N GLU A 71 12.27 -1.01 29.74
CA GLU A 71 13.53 -0.40 30.22
C GLU A 71 14.63 -0.47 29.14
N TYR A 72 14.45 -1.31 28.12
CA TYR A 72 15.33 -1.33 26.94
C TYR A 72 14.96 -0.20 25.94
N PRO A 73 15.92 0.32 25.17
CA PRO A 73 15.64 1.31 24.11
C PRO A 73 14.60 0.78 23.12
N SER A 74 13.63 1.61 22.71
CA SER A 74 12.50 1.20 21.86
C SER A 74 12.90 0.50 20.56
N ASN A 75 14.06 0.85 20.00
CA ASN A 75 14.61 0.23 18.79
C ASN A 75 15.26 -1.15 19.02
N GLN A 76 15.27 -1.67 20.25
CA GLN A 76 15.86 -2.96 20.64
C GLN A 76 14.87 -3.88 21.36
N GLN A 77 13.66 -3.40 21.69
CA GLN A 77 12.69 -4.16 22.48
C GLN A 77 12.26 -5.45 21.78
N ASP A 78 11.96 -5.40 20.48
CA ASP A 78 11.57 -6.57 19.69
C ASP A 78 12.70 -7.62 19.59
N GLU A 79 13.95 -7.17 19.43
CA GLU A 79 15.12 -8.05 19.39
C GLU A 79 15.31 -8.77 20.74
N VAL A 80 15.15 -8.04 21.85
CA VAL A 80 15.22 -8.57 23.22
C VAL A 80 14.09 -9.55 23.49
N GLN A 81 12.85 -9.22 23.08
CA GLN A 81 11.69 -10.10 23.21
C GLN A 81 11.91 -11.42 22.47
N ARG A 82 12.35 -11.37 21.20
CA ARG A 82 12.68 -12.55 20.40
C ARG A 82 13.83 -13.36 21.01
N ALA A 83 14.84 -12.69 21.57
CA ALA A 83 15.95 -13.36 22.23
C ALA A 83 15.48 -14.13 23.49
N TYR A 84 14.65 -13.54 24.34
CA TYR A 84 14.07 -14.24 25.50
C TYR A 84 13.18 -15.43 25.09
N LEU A 85 12.38 -15.29 24.02
CA LEU A 85 11.57 -16.39 23.48
C LEU A 85 12.43 -17.55 22.95
N LYS A 86 13.52 -17.26 22.23
CA LYS A 86 14.48 -18.29 21.76
C LYS A 86 15.18 -19.02 22.91
N LEU A 87 15.49 -18.29 23.98
CA LEU A 87 16.15 -18.84 25.16
C LEU A 87 15.22 -19.73 26.01
N GLY A 88 13.91 -19.54 25.90
CA GLY A 88 12.88 -20.32 26.60
C GLY A 88 12.79 -20.03 28.11
N PRO A 89 11.73 -20.53 28.77
CA PRO A 89 11.49 -20.27 30.19
C PRO A 89 12.64 -20.80 31.06
N MET A 90 13.06 -20.01 32.06
CA MET A 90 14.09 -20.44 33.00
C MET A 90 13.55 -21.47 33.99
N GLN A 91 13.96 -22.73 33.83
CA GLN A 91 13.59 -23.86 34.68
C GLN A 91 14.84 -24.52 35.28
N PRO A 92 15.25 -24.15 36.51
CA PRO A 92 16.46 -24.68 37.14
C PRO A 92 16.39 -26.21 37.35
N LYS A 93 17.39 -26.96 36.87
CA LYS A 93 17.50 -28.41 37.05
C LYS A 93 18.24 -28.73 38.36
N LEU A 94 17.55 -28.87 39.48
CA LEU A 94 18.18 -29.22 40.77
C LEU A 94 17.43 -30.31 41.55
N LYS A 95 18.21 -31.20 42.18
CA LYS A 95 17.77 -32.49 42.75
C LYS A 95 17.03 -32.44 44.11
N LYS A 96 16.72 -31.27 44.69
CA LYS A 96 15.92 -31.14 45.95
C LYS A 96 15.10 -29.85 45.95
N GLY A 97 13.84 -29.93 46.43
CA GLY A 97 12.89 -28.81 46.44
C GLY A 97 13.35 -27.61 47.29
N PHE A 98 13.04 -26.40 46.83
CA PHE A 98 13.55 -25.15 47.40
C PHE A 98 12.95 -24.78 48.76
N GLY A 99 13.82 -24.62 49.78
CA GLY A 99 13.74 -23.95 51.12
C GLY A 99 13.61 -24.86 52.39
N PRO A 100 13.00 -24.45 53.54
CA PRO A 100 13.01 -25.25 54.78
C PRO A 100 12.30 -26.61 54.68
N LYS A 101 12.98 -27.70 55.05
CA LYS A 101 12.42 -29.08 55.05
C LYS A 101 11.20 -29.16 55.96
N GLY A 102 10.08 -29.71 55.45
CA GLY A 102 8.93 -30.14 56.26
C GLY A 102 7.57 -29.49 55.95
N HIS A 103 7.47 -28.50 55.05
CA HIS A 103 6.19 -27.80 54.79
C HIS A 103 5.56 -28.18 53.44
N LYS A 104 4.26 -28.50 53.41
CA LYS A 104 3.46 -28.81 52.20
C LYS A 104 3.15 -27.58 51.30
N ARG A 105 3.84 -26.45 51.45
CA ARG A 105 3.54 -25.15 50.80
C ARG A 105 4.75 -24.57 50.08
N ARG A 106 5.28 -25.27 49.08
CA ARG A 106 6.55 -24.96 48.40
C ARG A 106 6.40 -25.25 46.92
N PHE A 107 7.25 -24.62 46.09
CA PHE A 107 7.26 -24.91 44.67
C PHE A 107 7.62 -26.36 44.40
N GLN A 108 6.81 -27.07 43.61
CA GLN A 108 7.03 -28.46 43.26
C GLN A 108 7.62 -28.56 41.86
N PHE A 109 8.66 -29.38 41.71
CA PHE A 109 9.37 -29.53 40.44
C PHE A 109 8.50 -30.11 39.33
N HIS A 110 7.55 -31.00 39.67
CA HIS A 110 6.65 -31.61 38.68
C HIS A 110 5.77 -30.57 37.96
N TRP A 111 5.59 -29.36 38.51
CA TRP A 111 4.84 -28.29 37.84
C TRP A 111 5.53 -27.80 36.57
N PHE A 112 6.85 -27.94 36.42
CA PHE A 112 7.51 -27.68 35.15
C PHE A 112 7.10 -28.68 34.07
N SER A 113 6.80 -29.92 34.45
CA SER A 113 6.28 -30.93 33.52
C SER A 113 4.81 -30.69 33.17
N GLU A 114 4.03 -30.13 34.08
CA GLU A 114 2.63 -29.77 33.83
C GLU A 114 2.47 -28.46 33.03
N PHE A 115 3.38 -27.49 33.21
CA PHE A 115 3.33 -26.18 32.56
C PHE A 115 4.67 -25.81 31.87
N PRO A 116 5.13 -26.62 30.89
CA PRO A 116 6.48 -26.47 30.33
C PRO A 116 6.66 -25.22 29.46
N SER A 117 5.57 -24.68 28.89
CA SER A 117 5.64 -23.63 27.87
C SER A 117 5.88 -22.21 28.42
N TRP A 118 5.58 -21.96 29.69
CA TRP A 118 5.57 -20.59 30.23
C TRP A 118 6.09 -20.44 31.65
N LEU A 119 6.04 -21.50 32.48
CA LEU A 119 6.33 -21.42 33.92
C LEU A 119 7.82 -21.26 34.17
N GLU A 120 8.18 -20.20 34.90
CA GLU A 120 9.53 -19.89 35.34
C GLU A 120 9.64 -19.90 36.87
N TYR A 121 10.85 -20.16 37.39
CA TYR A 121 11.14 -20.08 38.81
C TYR A 121 12.44 -19.31 39.05
N SER A 122 12.42 -18.36 39.98
CA SER A 122 13.61 -17.65 40.42
C SER A 122 14.15 -18.26 41.71
N GLU A 123 15.42 -18.67 41.70
CA GLU A 123 16.11 -19.10 42.92
C GLU A 123 16.42 -17.92 43.85
N SER A 124 16.52 -16.71 43.30
CA SER A 124 16.88 -15.50 44.04
C SER A 124 15.78 -15.03 45.00
N ASN A 125 14.50 -15.08 44.59
CA ASN A 125 13.36 -14.71 45.44
C ASN A 125 12.49 -15.92 45.86
N GLY A 126 12.72 -17.09 45.28
CA GLY A 126 12.00 -18.32 45.58
C GLY A 126 10.57 -18.37 45.04
N HIS A 127 10.22 -17.55 44.04
CA HIS A 127 8.87 -17.36 43.51
C HIS A 127 8.71 -17.81 42.05
N ALA A 128 7.45 -18.01 41.62
CA ALA A 128 7.10 -18.43 40.26
C ALA A 128 6.73 -17.23 39.37
N HIS A 129 7.14 -17.27 38.10
CA HIS A 129 6.93 -16.22 37.11
C HIS A 129 6.42 -16.81 35.78
N CYS A 130 5.99 -15.95 34.86
CA CYS A 130 5.54 -16.35 33.53
C CYS A 130 6.37 -15.65 32.45
N LEU A 131 7.07 -16.42 31.61
CA LEU A 131 7.89 -15.87 30.54
C LEU A 131 7.05 -15.14 29.50
N LEU A 132 5.98 -15.79 29.01
CA LEU A 132 5.17 -15.28 27.90
C LEU A 132 4.50 -13.96 28.27
N CYS A 133 3.89 -13.91 29.46
CA CYS A 133 3.29 -12.69 29.96
C CYS A 133 4.32 -11.59 30.26
N PHE A 134 5.56 -11.93 30.60
CA PHE A 134 6.63 -10.95 30.76
C PHE A 134 7.07 -10.35 29.43
N VAL A 135 7.38 -11.19 28.44
CA VAL A 135 7.85 -10.75 27.11
C VAL A 135 6.83 -9.83 26.45
N CYS A 136 5.55 -10.22 26.51
CA CYS A 136 4.45 -9.53 25.85
C CYS A 136 3.78 -8.45 26.75
N SER A 137 4.41 -8.03 27.87
CA SER A 137 3.86 -6.99 28.76
C SER A 137 4.06 -5.56 28.24
N LYS A 138 3.00 -4.94 27.71
CA LYS A 138 2.98 -3.51 27.36
C LYS A 138 2.45 -2.67 28.54
N ASN A 139 3.33 -1.86 29.15
CA ASN A 139 3.04 -0.80 30.13
C ASN A 139 1.92 -1.09 31.16
N ILE A 140 2.31 -1.72 32.27
CA ILE A 140 1.43 -2.18 33.36
C ILE A 140 1.02 -0.99 34.25
N ARG A 141 0.06 -0.17 33.80
CA ARG A 141 -0.60 0.83 34.67
C ARG A 141 -2.09 0.58 34.92
N LYS A 142 -2.64 -0.59 34.60
CA LYS A 142 -4.05 -0.90 34.89
C LYS A 142 -4.23 -2.32 35.42
N ARG A 143 -4.92 -2.40 36.58
CA ARG A 143 -5.46 -3.57 37.31
C ARG A 143 -4.55 -4.23 38.36
N SER A 144 -4.98 -4.16 39.62
CA SER A 144 -4.37 -4.87 40.76
C SER A 144 -4.80 -6.34 40.77
N GLY A 145 -3.87 -7.24 41.15
CA GLY A 145 -4.12 -8.67 41.33
C GLY A 145 -3.63 -9.61 40.21
N PHE A 146 -3.46 -9.12 38.98
CA PHE A 146 -3.10 -9.94 37.81
C PHE A 146 -1.62 -9.88 37.40
N ASN A 147 -0.83 -8.99 38.03
CA ASN A 147 0.57 -8.74 37.69
C ASN A 147 1.57 -9.62 38.47
N VAL A 148 1.08 -10.53 39.31
CA VAL A 148 1.91 -11.28 40.28
C VAL A 148 2.95 -12.17 39.59
N PHE A 149 2.64 -12.70 38.40
CA PHE A 149 3.56 -13.55 37.62
C PHE A 149 4.54 -12.76 36.73
N ILE A 150 4.38 -11.45 36.61
CA ILE A 150 5.16 -10.59 35.69
C ILE A 150 6.10 -9.66 36.48
N THR A 151 5.69 -9.21 37.67
CA THR A 151 6.50 -8.33 38.52
C THR A 151 7.66 -9.09 39.17
N ALA A 152 8.72 -8.36 39.56
CA ALA A 152 9.84 -8.90 40.32
C ALA A 152 9.43 -9.55 41.66
N GLN A 153 8.20 -9.27 42.15
CA GLN A 153 7.66 -9.87 43.36
C GLN A 153 7.30 -11.34 43.20
N GLY A 154 6.89 -11.81 42.00
CA GLY A 154 6.60 -13.22 41.72
C GLY A 154 5.42 -13.84 42.51
N PHE A 155 4.98 -15.03 42.10
CA PHE A 155 3.92 -15.79 42.76
C PHE A 155 4.46 -16.76 43.81
N ASN A 156 3.89 -16.71 45.02
CA ASN A 156 4.34 -17.53 46.16
C ASN A 156 3.22 -18.24 46.95
N ASN A 157 1.95 -18.08 46.54
CA ASN A 157 0.82 -18.69 47.25
C ASN A 157 0.53 -20.12 46.77
N TYR A 158 1.51 -21.00 46.98
CA TYR A 158 1.49 -22.38 46.48
C TYR A 158 0.39 -23.27 47.06
N LYS A 159 -0.28 -22.86 48.15
CA LYS A 159 -1.44 -23.57 48.71
C LYS A 159 -2.58 -23.68 47.70
N LYS A 160 -2.72 -22.68 46.82
CA LYS A 160 -3.80 -22.60 45.83
C LYS A 160 -3.49 -23.31 44.51
N VAL A 161 -2.37 -24.02 44.39
CA VAL A 161 -2.03 -24.74 43.14
C VAL A 161 -2.73 -26.11 43.07
N HIS A 162 -3.13 -26.69 44.20
CA HIS A 162 -3.85 -27.98 44.26
C HIS A 162 -5.38 -27.84 44.45
N ASP A 163 -5.94 -26.65 44.24
CA ASP A 163 -7.35 -26.35 44.52
C ASP A 163 -8.29 -26.64 43.33
N GLY A 164 -8.02 -27.74 42.59
CA GLY A 164 -8.82 -28.17 41.43
C GLY A 164 -9.06 -27.05 40.41
N LYS A 165 -10.33 -26.70 40.17
CA LYS A 165 -10.73 -25.62 39.24
C LYS A 165 -10.28 -24.21 39.69
N ASN A 166 -9.96 -24.02 40.96
CA ASN A 166 -9.43 -22.77 41.53
C ASN A 166 -7.90 -22.75 41.57
N CYS A 167 -7.23 -23.69 40.89
CA CYS A 167 -5.78 -23.74 40.78
C CYS A 167 -5.25 -22.39 40.27
N SER A 168 -4.36 -21.74 41.02
CA SER A 168 -3.85 -20.40 40.65
C SER A 168 -3.11 -20.39 39.31
N PHE A 169 -2.51 -21.50 38.88
CA PHE A 169 -1.90 -21.62 37.55
C PHE A 169 -2.95 -21.76 36.44
N LEU A 170 -4.00 -22.55 36.67
CA LEU A 170 -5.11 -22.68 35.72
C LEU A 170 -5.91 -21.38 35.61
N VAL A 171 -6.11 -20.68 36.72
CA VAL A 171 -6.74 -19.34 36.75
C VAL A 171 -5.86 -18.30 36.05
N HIS A 172 -4.52 -18.41 36.15
CA HIS A 172 -3.61 -17.55 35.40
C HIS A 172 -3.72 -17.77 33.88
N ILE A 173 -3.75 -19.03 33.44
CA ILE A 173 -3.95 -19.39 32.03
C ILE A 173 -5.33 -18.91 31.56
N GLY A 174 -6.35 -18.99 32.44
CA GLY A 174 -7.72 -18.65 32.12
C GLY A 174 -8.39 -19.72 31.24
N SER A 175 -9.71 -19.85 31.37
CA SER A 175 -10.52 -20.75 30.53
C SER A 175 -10.93 -20.13 29.20
N ASP A 176 -10.75 -18.82 29.06
CA ASP A 176 -11.17 -18.03 27.91
C ASP A 176 -10.03 -17.95 26.86
N PRO A 177 -10.31 -18.14 25.55
CA PRO A 177 -9.32 -18.02 24.47
C PRO A 177 -8.64 -16.64 24.42
N CYS A 178 -9.31 -15.59 24.90
CA CYS A 178 -8.83 -14.21 24.97
C CYS A 178 -8.33 -13.81 26.37
N SER A 179 -7.98 -14.79 27.22
CA SER A 179 -7.37 -14.50 28.52
C SER A 179 -6.05 -13.74 28.35
N THR A 180 -5.62 -13.00 29.37
CA THR A 180 -4.33 -12.28 29.31
C THR A 180 -3.15 -13.19 29.01
N HIS A 181 -3.18 -14.43 29.50
CA HIS A 181 -2.15 -15.43 29.19
C HIS A 181 -2.26 -15.91 27.74
N ASN A 182 -3.44 -16.26 27.27
CA ASN A 182 -3.64 -16.76 25.90
C ASN A 182 -3.37 -15.67 24.85
N ASN A 183 -3.74 -14.42 25.13
CA ASN A 183 -3.34 -13.27 24.31
C ASN A 183 -1.82 -13.10 24.27
N ALA A 184 -1.13 -13.25 25.42
CA ALA A 184 0.33 -13.21 25.45
C ALA A 184 0.95 -14.40 24.70
N VAL A 185 0.36 -15.60 24.77
CA VAL A 185 0.77 -16.76 23.97
C VAL A 185 0.64 -16.46 22.48
N THR A 186 -0.51 -15.94 22.04
CA THR A 186 -0.77 -15.58 20.64
C THR A 186 0.14 -14.45 20.17
N GLU A 187 0.36 -13.41 20.98
CA GLU A 187 1.26 -12.30 20.64
C GLU A 187 2.71 -12.77 20.54
N CYS A 188 3.16 -13.60 21.47
CA CYS A 188 4.50 -14.15 21.48
C CYS A 188 4.69 -15.20 20.35
N GLN A 189 3.63 -15.93 19.95
CA GLN A 189 3.62 -16.76 18.75
C GLN A 189 3.65 -15.92 17.48
N ASN A 190 2.90 -14.81 17.42
CA ASN A 190 2.94 -13.87 16.30
C ASN A 190 4.32 -13.21 16.18
N LEU A 191 4.99 -12.89 17.28
CA LEU A 191 6.37 -12.40 17.28
C LEU A 191 7.37 -13.42 16.72
N LEU A 192 7.13 -14.72 16.92
CA LEU A 192 7.94 -15.80 16.35
C LEU A 192 7.55 -16.14 14.90
N ASN A 193 6.26 -16.01 14.57
CA ASN A 193 5.64 -16.41 13.31
C ASN A 193 5.53 -15.29 12.30
N GLN A 194 5.76 -14.03 12.66
CA GLN A 194 5.93 -12.96 11.70
C GLN A 194 7.13 -13.34 10.82
N PRO A 195 6.95 -13.78 9.55
CA PRO A 195 8.01 -13.52 8.59
C PRO A 195 8.16 -12.01 8.65
N ASN A 196 9.39 -11.54 8.86
CA ASN A 196 9.67 -10.12 9.00
C ASN A 196 8.71 -9.36 8.09
N HIS A 197 7.81 -8.58 8.71
CA HIS A 197 7.20 -7.46 8.03
C HIS A 197 8.35 -6.75 7.31
N ILE A 198 8.08 -6.04 6.22
CA ILE A 198 9.09 -5.29 5.47
C ILE A 198 9.59 -4.09 6.32
N ASP A 199 9.99 -4.34 7.57
CA ASP A 199 10.91 -3.58 8.37
C ASP A 199 12.25 -3.68 7.65
N LYS A 200 12.52 -2.67 6.83
CA LYS A 200 13.78 -1.88 6.73
C LYS A 200 15.15 -2.59 6.76
N ASP A 201 15.23 -3.91 6.76
CA ASP A 201 16.44 -4.68 7.08
C ASP A 201 16.60 -5.97 6.25
N TYR A 202 15.80 -6.16 5.18
CA TYR A 202 16.28 -6.98 4.07
C TYR A 202 17.38 -6.19 3.36
N GLY A 203 18.62 -6.34 3.83
CA GLY A 203 19.78 -5.84 3.10
C GLY A 203 19.74 -6.41 1.69
N GLY A 204 19.89 -5.58 0.64
CA GLY A 204 19.84 -6.01 -0.76
C GLY A 204 20.72 -7.24 -1.07
N VAL A 205 21.80 -7.45 -0.33
CA VAL A 205 22.65 -8.66 -0.41
C VAL A 205 21.94 -9.94 0.00
N GLN A 206 21.03 -9.90 0.97
CA GLN A 206 20.23 -11.06 1.37
C GLN A 206 19.28 -11.48 0.26
N LEU A 207 18.60 -10.51 -0.35
CA LEU A 207 17.73 -10.76 -1.50
C LEU A 207 18.54 -11.34 -2.69
N LEU A 208 19.73 -10.80 -2.95
CA LEU A 208 20.61 -11.30 -4.01
C LEU A 208 21.09 -12.73 -3.76
N ALA A 209 21.37 -13.08 -2.50
CA ALA A 209 21.70 -14.46 -2.12
C ALA A 209 20.53 -15.41 -2.39
N ASP A 210 19.30 -15.00 -2.09
CA ASP A 210 18.12 -15.83 -2.32
C ASP A 210 17.88 -16.13 -3.81
N PHE A 211 18.20 -15.18 -4.70
CA PHE A 211 18.02 -15.35 -6.15
C PHE A 211 19.23 -15.94 -6.88
N ASN A 212 20.43 -15.91 -6.30
CA ASN A 212 21.65 -16.40 -6.95
C ASN A 212 22.50 -17.28 -5.99
N PRO A 213 22.55 -18.60 -6.21
CA PRO A 213 23.32 -19.53 -5.39
C PRO A 213 24.82 -19.24 -5.33
N GLU A 214 25.39 -18.68 -6.40
CA GLU A 214 26.82 -18.31 -6.42
C GLU A 214 27.09 -17.13 -5.49
N ILE A 215 26.20 -16.14 -5.47
CA ILE A 215 26.28 -15.00 -4.55
C ILE A 215 26.07 -15.49 -3.11
N ALA A 216 25.06 -16.33 -2.87
CA ALA A 216 24.80 -16.93 -1.55
C ALA A 216 26.02 -17.65 -0.97
N SER A 217 26.84 -18.28 -1.82
CA SER A 217 28.03 -19.01 -1.40
C SER A 217 29.17 -18.12 -0.89
N VAL A 218 29.12 -16.80 -1.11
CA VAL A 218 30.21 -15.87 -0.78
C VAL A 218 29.80 -14.66 0.08
N VAL A 219 28.51 -14.49 0.39
CA VAL A 219 27.98 -13.36 1.18
C VAL A 219 27.41 -13.81 2.54
N LEU A 220 27.05 -12.84 3.39
CA LEU A 220 26.44 -13.07 4.71
C LEU A 220 27.27 -14.00 5.61
N GLU A 221 26.73 -15.17 5.97
CA GLU A 221 27.36 -16.15 6.86
C GLU A 221 28.53 -16.88 6.19
N ASN A 222 28.55 -16.92 4.85
CA ASN A 222 29.60 -17.55 4.07
C ASN A 222 30.75 -16.58 3.73
N ALA A 223 30.61 -15.29 4.07
CA ALA A 223 31.65 -14.30 3.83
C ALA A 223 32.79 -14.39 4.87
N PRO A 224 34.05 -14.15 4.48
CA PRO A 224 35.17 -14.21 5.42
C PRO A 224 35.09 -13.10 6.48
N GLN A 225 35.19 -13.49 7.75
CA GLN A 225 35.30 -12.60 8.91
C GLN A 225 34.15 -11.57 9.02
N ASN A 226 34.47 -10.27 8.95
CA ASN A 226 33.52 -9.16 9.09
C ASN A 226 32.97 -8.66 7.75
N ALA A 227 33.34 -9.27 6.62
CA ALA A 227 32.92 -8.86 5.28
C ALA A 227 31.50 -9.35 4.94
N LYS A 228 30.54 -9.23 5.86
CA LYS A 228 29.16 -9.69 5.65
C LYS A 228 28.40 -8.85 4.60
N TYR A 229 28.99 -7.73 4.18
CA TYR A 229 28.42 -6.72 3.26
C TYR A 229 27.09 -6.11 3.74
N THR A 230 26.70 -6.29 4.99
CA THR A 230 25.42 -5.83 5.56
C THR A 230 25.41 -4.35 5.99
N SER A 231 26.55 -3.66 5.91
CA SER A 231 26.62 -2.23 6.27
C SER A 231 25.75 -1.38 5.34
N PRO A 232 24.97 -0.40 5.85
CA PRO A 232 24.14 0.47 5.03
C PRO A 232 24.89 1.19 3.90
N ASP A 233 26.14 1.60 4.14
CA ASP A 233 26.94 2.30 3.13
C ASP A 233 27.35 1.37 1.98
N ILE A 234 27.76 0.15 2.32
CA ILE A 234 28.12 -0.90 1.35
C ILE A 234 26.89 -1.32 0.54
N GLN A 235 25.74 -1.50 1.20
CA GLN A 235 24.48 -1.84 0.52
C GLN A 235 24.08 -0.75 -0.47
N LYS A 236 24.20 0.53 -0.10
CA LYS A 236 23.95 1.65 -1.01
C LYS A 236 24.91 1.68 -2.19
N GLU A 237 26.20 1.39 -1.96
CA GLU A 237 27.19 1.31 -3.03
C GLU A 237 26.84 0.18 -4.02
N ILE A 238 26.53 -1.01 -3.52
CA ILE A 238 26.10 -2.15 -4.34
C ILE A 238 24.85 -1.78 -5.16
N LEU A 239 23.84 -1.20 -4.52
CA LEU A 239 22.62 -0.73 -5.19
C LEU A 239 22.93 0.32 -6.26
N SER A 240 23.88 1.24 -6.00
CA SER A 240 24.29 2.24 -6.98
C SER A 240 24.96 1.62 -8.21
N VAL A 241 25.79 0.58 -8.03
CA VAL A 241 26.42 -0.15 -9.13
C VAL A 241 25.38 -0.90 -9.95
N PHE A 242 24.41 -1.55 -9.30
CA PHE A 242 23.30 -2.19 -10.00
C PHE A 242 22.46 -1.19 -10.80
N ALA A 243 22.08 -0.07 -10.17
CA ALA A 243 21.33 0.99 -10.83
C ALA A 243 22.09 1.48 -12.08
N MET A 244 23.40 1.78 -11.95
CA MET A 244 24.23 2.19 -13.07
C MET A 244 24.28 1.16 -14.20
N ASN A 245 24.42 -0.13 -13.88
CA ASN A 245 24.44 -1.20 -14.88
C ASN A 245 23.10 -1.33 -15.60
N VAL A 246 21.98 -1.24 -14.88
CA VAL A 246 20.62 -1.29 -15.45
C VAL A 246 20.38 -0.07 -16.35
N SER A 247 20.69 1.15 -15.87
CA SER A 247 20.53 2.38 -16.65
C SER A 247 21.40 2.36 -17.92
N LYS A 248 22.63 1.83 -17.84
CA LYS A 248 23.50 1.65 -19.00
C LYS A 248 22.92 0.66 -20.00
N HIS A 249 22.41 -0.48 -19.53
CA HIS A 249 21.76 -1.46 -20.39
C HIS A 249 20.53 -0.88 -21.10
N ILE A 250 19.68 -0.13 -20.39
CA ILE A 250 18.53 0.57 -20.99
C ILE A 250 18.99 1.59 -22.02
N ARG A 251 20.06 2.35 -21.74
CA ARG A 251 20.63 3.32 -22.69
C ARG A 251 21.13 2.65 -23.97
N GLU A 252 21.80 1.49 -23.84
CA GLU A 252 22.26 0.68 -24.97
C GLU A 252 21.08 0.09 -25.76
N GLU A 253 20.03 -0.37 -25.06
CA GLU A 253 18.80 -0.91 -25.67
C GLU A 253 18.08 0.15 -26.53
N ILE A 254 18.00 1.39 -26.04
CA ILE A 254 17.39 2.51 -26.77
C ILE A 254 18.30 2.98 -27.91
N GLY A 255 19.62 3.05 -27.70
CA GLY A 255 20.55 3.55 -28.71
C GLY A 255 20.17 4.96 -29.20
N ASP A 256 20.21 5.19 -30.50
CA ASP A 256 19.76 6.45 -31.11
C ASP A 256 18.31 6.36 -31.63
N ALA A 257 17.55 5.36 -31.16
CA ALA A 257 16.15 5.23 -31.51
C ALA A 257 15.35 6.39 -30.93
N LYS A 258 14.20 6.65 -31.57
CA LYS A 258 13.23 7.60 -31.08
C LYS A 258 12.52 7.03 -29.85
N PHE A 259 12.29 7.88 -28.85
CA PHE A 259 11.69 7.47 -27.58
C PHE A 259 10.67 8.50 -27.07
N SER A 260 9.87 8.09 -26.10
CA SER A 260 8.94 8.92 -25.36
C SER A 260 9.23 8.84 -23.87
N THR A 261 8.98 9.91 -23.14
CA THR A 261 9.12 9.97 -21.69
C THR A 261 7.75 9.86 -21.03
N LEU A 262 7.64 9.06 -19.98
CA LEU A 262 6.51 9.04 -19.07
C LEU A 262 7.04 9.55 -17.74
N VAL A 263 6.42 10.61 -17.21
CA VAL A 263 6.85 11.23 -15.96
C VAL A 263 5.67 11.39 -15.03
N ASP A 264 5.84 10.89 -13.81
CA ASP A 264 4.89 11.07 -12.72
C ASP A 264 5.54 11.76 -11.53
N GLU A 265 4.76 12.58 -10.84
CA GLU A 265 5.16 13.22 -9.59
C GLU A 265 4.51 12.51 -8.42
N THR A 266 5.31 12.10 -7.44
CA THR A 266 4.84 11.43 -6.24
C THR A 266 5.52 11.99 -5.00
N CYS A 267 4.86 11.90 -3.86
CA CYS A 267 5.40 12.33 -2.57
C CYS A 267 5.72 11.09 -1.73
N ASP A 268 6.94 10.98 -1.22
CA ASP A 268 7.33 9.86 -0.37
C ASP A 268 6.75 9.97 1.06
N VAL A 269 6.93 8.91 1.86
CA VAL A 269 6.48 8.87 3.27
C VAL A 269 7.10 9.94 4.16
N SER A 270 8.23 10.53 3.73
CA SER A 270 8.90 11.64 4.41
C SER A 270 8.46 13.01 3.86
N LYS A 271 7.40 13.04 3.04
CA LYS A 271 6.85 14.20 2.36
C LYS A 271 7.84 14.89 1.40
N ARG A 272 8.74 14.12 0.80
CA ARG A 272 9.66 14.62 -0.23
C ARG A 272 9.10 14.31 -1.60
N GLU A 273 9.09 15.32 -2.45
CA GLU A 273 8.68 15.19 -3.83
C GLU A 273 9.72 14.39 -4.63
N GLN A 274 9.22 13.49 -5.47
CA GLN A 274 10.00 12.62 -6.33
C GLN A 274 9.34 12.55 -7.70
N MET A 275 10.17 12.42 -8.73
CA MET A 275 9.76 12.37 -10.12
C MET A 275 10.19 11.02 -10.71
N ALA A 276 9.22 10.15 -10.99
CA ALA A 276 9.47 8.86 -11.63
C ALA A 276 9.65 9.07 -13.14
N LEU A 277 10.70 8.49 -13.72
CA LEU A 277 10.98 8.56 -15.15
C LEU A 277 10.93 7.17 -15.77
N VAL A 278 10.11 7.03 -16.81
CA VAL A 278 10.00 5.83 -17.63
C VAL A 278 10.25 6.20 -19.09
N PHE A 279 11.03 5.38 -19.79
CA PHE A 279 11.17 5.48 -21.24
C PHE A 279 10.26 4.47 -21.94
N ARG A 280 9.54 4.95 -22.95
CA ARG A 280 8.76 4.11 -23.86
C ARG A 280 9.33 4.23 -25.27
N PHE A 281 9.70 3.12 -25.88
CA PHE A 281 10.35 3.10 -27.19
C PHE A 281 10.00 1.80 -27.93
N VAL A 282 10.42 1.72 -29.19
CA VAL A 282 10.24 0.53 -30.03
C VAL A 282 11.60 -0.14 -30.18
N ASP A 283 11.68 -1.42 -29.81
CA ASP A 283 12.91 -2.19 -29.92
C ASP A 283 13.22 -2.60 -31.37
N SER A 284 14.35 -3.28 -31.57
CA SER A 284 14.79 -3.78 -32.88
C SER A 284 13.83 -4.80 -33.52
N HIS A 285 12.96 -5.44 -32.73
CA HIS A 285 11.92 -6.36 -33.21
C HIS A 285 10.60 -5.64 -33.51
N GLY A 286 10.57 -4.32 -33.34
CA GLY A 286 9.39 -3.49 -33.52
C GLY A 286 8.39 -3.58 -32.37
N VAL A 287 8.75 -4.16 -31.23
CA VAL A 287 7.86 -4.31 -30.06
C VAL A 287 7.99 -3.08 -29.17
N ILE A 288 6.86 -2.62 -28.62
CA ILE A 288 6.84 -1.50 -27.67
C ILE A 288 7.43 -1.99 -26.34
N GLN A 289 8.46 -1.30 -25.87
CA GLN A 289 9.09 -1.52 -24.58
C GLN A 289 8.84 -0.33 -23.66
N GLU A 290 8.64 -0.61 -22.38
CA GLU A 290 8.57 0.39 -21.30
C GLU A 290 9.60 0.02 -20.24
N ARG A 291 10.58 0.91 -20.01
CA ARG A 291 11.68 0.74 -19.07
C ARG A 291 11.63 1.84 -18.02
N PHE A 292 11.37 1.47 -16.77
CA PHE A 292 11.60 2.36 -15.64
C PHE A 292 13.10 2.70 -15.60
N PHE A 293 13.41 3.99 -15.48
CA PHE A 293 14.78 4.47 -15.60
C PHE A 293 15.32 5.03 -14.30
N ASP A 294 14.59 5.93 -13.65
CA ASP A 294 15.06 6.59 -12.43
C ASP A 294 13.91 7.15 -11.58
N LEU A 295 14.19 7.35 -10.29
CA LEU A 295 13.31 8.03 -9.32
C LEU A 295 14.06 9.25 -8.77
N ILE A 296 13.76 10.39 -9.37
CA ILE A 296 14.56 11.61 -9.20
C ILE A 296 13.99 12.42 -8.05
N HIS A 297 14.79 12.66 -7.01
CA HIS A 297 14.37 13.56 -5.95
C HIS A 297 14.34 15.02 -6.45
N VAL A 298 13.20 15.68 -6.28
CA VAL A 298 13.02 17.09 -6.66
C VAL A 298 12.72 17.94 -5.43
N LYS A 299 13.30 19.13 -5.37
CA LYS A 299 13.11 20.05 -4.22
C LYS A 299 11.70 20.64 -4.15
N ASN A 300 11.05 20.76 -5.31
CA ASN A 300 9.68 21.24 -5.47
C ASN A 300 9.15 20.81 -6.84
N THR A 301 7.84 20.85 -6.99
CA THR A 301 7.10 20.47 -8.21
C THR A 301 6.98 21.62 -9.22
N LYS A 302 7.78 22.69 -9.12
CA LYS A 302 7.73 23.78 -10.11
C LYS A 302 8.31 23.29 -11.43
N THR A 303 7.68 23.68 -12.53
CA THR A 303 8.06 23.27 -13.88
C THR A 303 9.56 23.39 -14.18
N MET A 304 10.18 24.51 -13.80
CA MET A 304 11.59 24.73 -14.11
C MET A 304 12.53 23.75 -13.38
N THR A 305 12.15 23.35 -12.16
CA THR A 305 12.93 22.34 -11.40
C THR A 305 12.80 20.98 -12.09
N LEU A 306 11.58 20.59 -12.47
CA LEU A 306 11.33 19.34 -13.19
C LEU A 306 12.07 19.27 -14.54
N LYS A 307 12.01 20.35 -15.34
CA LYS A 307 12.73 20.43 -16.62
C LYS A 307 14.23 20.27 -16.39
N ASN A 308 14.80 21.02 -15.44
CA ASN A 308 16.24 20.97 -15.18
C ASN A 308 16.70 19.59 -14.74
N GLU A 309 15.98 18.93 -13.84
CA GLU A 309 16.34 17.58 -13.40
C GLU A 309 16.17 16.55 -14.53
N LEU A 310 15.10 16.63 -15.32
CA LEU A 310 14.91 15.74 -16.47
C LEU A 310 16.00 15.94 -17.54
N SER A 311 16.31 17.19 -17.89
CA SER A 311 17.39 17.52 -18.84
C SER A 311 18.77 17.09 -18.34
N LYS A 312 19.03 17.17 -17.02
CA LYS A 312 20.26 16.64 -16.43
C LYS A 312 20.36 15.13 -16.61
N VAL A 313 19.30 14.39 -16.33
CA VAL A 313 19.27 12.93 -16.51
C VAL A 313 19.50 12.57 -17.98
N LEU A 314 18.77 13.19 -18.90
CA LEU A 314 18.95 12.97 -20.34
C LEU A 314 20.40 13.26 -20.79
N SER A 315 20.97 14.38 -20.35
CA SER A 315 22.35 14.75 -20.69
C SER A 315 23.39 13.81 -20.07
N SER A 316 23.20 13.39 -18.82
CA SER A 316 24.15 12.51 -18.10
C SER A 316 24.30 11.13 -18.75
N TYR A 317 23.22 10.62 -19.36
CA TYR A 317 23.21 9.36 -20.09
C TYR A 317 23.30 9.54 -21.61
N ALA A 318 23.63 10.76 -22.09
CA ALA A 318 23.79 11.08 -23.50
C ALA A 318 22.56 10.70 -24.37
N PHE A 319 21.35 10.94 -23.86
CA PHE A 319 20.14 10.93 -24.67
C PHE A 319 19.98 12.27 -25.38
N ASP A 320 19.85 12.24 -26.71
CA ASP A 320 19.54 13.42 -27.50
C ASP A 320 18.07 13.80 -27.35
N VAL A 321 17.81 15.03 -26.90
CA VAL A 321 16.45 15.59 -26.77
C VAL A 321 15.75 15.64 -28.13
N GLN A 322 16.49 15.72 -29.25
CA GLN A 322 15.91 15.67 -30.61
C GLN A 322 15.36 14.28 -31.00
N ASN A 323 15.67 13.25 -30.22
CA ASN A 323 15.09 11.91 -30.36
C ASN A 323 13.80 11.72 -29.56
N LEU A 324 13.40 12.69 -28.75
CA LEU A 324 12.13 12.69 -28.04
C LEU A 324 10.96 12.88 -29.01
N GLN A 325 9.99 11.97 -28.99
CA GLN A 325 8.80 12.01 -29.84
C GLN A 325 7.49 12.11 -29.06
N GLY A 326 7.52 11.86 -27.75
CA GLY A 326 6.32 11.87 -26.93
C GLY A 326 6.63 12.24 -25.49
N GLN A 327 5.69 12.95 -24.88
CA GLN A 327 5.74 13.43 -23.51
C GLN A 327 4.47 13.00 -22.79
N GLY A 328 4.62 12.15 -21.80
CA GLY A 328 3.53 11.54 -21.10
C GLY A 328 3.43 11.96 -19.66
N TYR A 329 2.67 13.01 -19.42
CA TYR A 329 2.53 13.60 -18.09
C TYR A 329 1.07 13.66 -17.66
N ASP A 330 0.91 13.90 -16.37
CA ASP A 330 -0.37 14.20 -15.78
C ASP A 330 -0.92 15.58 -16.26
N GLY A 331 -2.15 15.89 -15.87
CA GLY A 331 -2.83 17.13 -16.24
C GLY A 331 -2.52 18.33 -15.34
N ALA A 332 -1.59 18.22 -14.39
CA ALA A 332 -1.29 19.30 -13.47
C ALA A 332 -0.78 20.53 -14.23
N SER A 333 -1.02 21.73 -13.71
CA SER A 333 -0.62 22.99 -14.37
C SER A 333 0.87 23.06 -14.67
N ASN A 334 1.70 22.46 -13.79
CA ASN A 334 3.15 22.43 -13.95
C ASN A 334 3.59 21.48 -15.05
N MET A 335 2.78 20.47 -15.38
CA MET A 335 3.04 19.51 -16.45
C MET A 335 2.38 19.94 -17.77
N LYS A 336 1.05 20.12 -17.76
CA LYS A 336 0.21 20.46 -18.94
C LYS A 336 0.36 21.91 -19.39
N GLY A 337 0.71 22.85 -18.52
CA GLY A 337 0.60 24.30 -18.80
C GLY A 337 1.15 24.72 -20.17
N GLU A 338 0.36 25.47 -20.95
CA GLU A 338 0.67 25.81 -22.35
C GLU A 338 1.87 26.75 -22.51
N LEU A 339 2.08 27.66 -21.56
CA LEU A 339 3.16 28.65 -21.64
C LEU A 339 4.40 28.23 -20.85
N ASN A 340 4.16 27.71 -19.64
CA ASN A 340 5.16 27.46 -18.60
C ASN A 340 5.02 26.05 -17.98
N GLY A 341 4.27 25.14 -18.60
CA GLY A 341 4.24 23.73 -18.22
C GLY A 341 5.42 22.97 -18.81
N LEU A 342 5.72 21.80 -18.24
CA LEU A 342 6.88 20.98 -18.62
C LEU A 342 6.79 20.62 -20.10
N GLN A 343 5.58 20.29 -20.55
CA GLN A 343 5.32 19.95 -21.94
C GLN A 343 5.67 21.07 -22.91
N ALA A 344 5.29 22.31 -22.60
CA ALA A 344 5.59 23.48 -23.42
C ALA A 344 7.10 23.79 -23.45
N LEU A 345 7.80 23.58 -22.34
CA LEU A 345 9.24 23.82 -22.27
C LEU A 345 10.05 22.82 -23.10
N PHE A 346 9.64 21.57 -23.17
CA PHE A 346 10.26 20.58 -24.06
C PHE A 346 9.80 20.73 -25.51
N LEU A 347 8.55 21.13 -25.76
CA LEU A 347 8.07 21.38 -27.11
C LEU A 347 8.80 22.55 -27.78
N LYS A 348 9.18 23.57 -27.01
CA LYS A 348 10.06 24.67 -27.46
C LYS A 348 11.46 24.21 -27.89
N GLU A 349 11.97 23.13 -27.30
CA GLU A 349 13.32 22.60 -27.53
C GLU A 349 13.33 21.48 -28.58
N CYS A 350 12.27 20.67 -28.61
CA CYS A 350 12.01 19.63 -29.59
C CYS A 350 10.55 19.72 -30.07
N PRO A 351 10.29 20.30 -31.25
CA PRO A 351 8.94 20.44 -31.81
C PRO A 351 8.21 19.12 -32.07
N TYR A 352 8.94 17.99 -32.07
CA TYR A 352 8.41 16.66 -32.28
C TYR A 352 7.99 15.94 -31.00
N ALA A 353 8.29 16.51 -29.82
CA ALA A 353 7.98 15.92 -28.53
C ALA A 353 6.50 16.15 -28.16
N TYR A 354 5.59 15.39 -28.75
CA TYR A 354 4.15 15.58 -28.56
C TYR A 354 3.70 15.24 -27.15
N TYR A 355 2.93 16.13 -26.53
CA TYR A 355 2.33 15.89 -25.23
C TYR A 355 1.06 15.05 -25.32
N VAL A 356 0.95 14.07 -24.42
CA VAL A 356 -0.28 13.33 -24.17
C VAL A 356 -0.59 13.39 -22.69
N HIS A 357 -1.79 13.89 -22.41
CA HIS A 357 -2.36 13.87 -21.09
C HIS A 357 -2.76 12.42 -20.73
N CYS A 358 -2.19 11.92 -19.63
CA CYS A 358 -2.46 10.59 -19.09
C CYS A 358 -3.96 10.21 -19.10
N TYR A 359 -4.31 9.15 -19.82
CA TYR A 359 -5.71 8.72 -19.95
C TYR A 359 -6.32 8.24 -18.64
N ALA A 360 -5.53 7.61 -17.76
CA ALA A 360 -6.01 7.21 -16.44
C ALA A 360 -6.37 8.45 -15.60
N HIS A 361 -5.53 9.49 -15.61
CA HIS A 361 -5.83 10.76 -14.95
C HIS A 361 -7.01 11.48 -15.61
N ARG A 362 -7.14 11.45 -16.93
CA ARG A 362 -8.32 12.02 -17.61
C ARG A 362 -9.62 11.35 -17.22
N LEU A 363 -9.62 10.02 -17.18
CA LEU A 363 -10.77 9.24 -16.73
C LEU A 363 -11.11 9.60 -15.29
N GLN A 364 -10.11 9.60 -14.40
CA GLN A 364 -10.24 10.04 -13.01
C GLN A 364 -10.93 11.41 -12.90
N LEU A 365 -10.46 12.40 -13.66
CA LEU A 365 -11.04 13.74 -13.65
C LEU A 365 -12.48 13.76 -14.17
N ALA A 366 -12.79 12.97 -15.19
CA ALA A 366 -14.16 12.83 -15.72
C ALA A 366 -15.12 12.29 -14.65
N LEU A 367 -14.73 11.20 -13.97
CA LEU A 367 -15.57 10.55 -12.97
C LEU A 367 -15.79 11.45 -11.74
N VAL A 368 -14.75 12.16 -11.31
CA VAL A 368 -14.83 13.12 -10.19
C VAL A 368 -15.70 14.32 -10.54
N ALA A 369 -15.54 14.89 -11.75
CA ALA A 369 -16.36 16.00 -12.21
C ALA A 369 -17.83 15.59 -12.26
N ALA A 370 -18.13 14.44 -12.87
CA ALA A 370 -19.50 13.95 -13.00
C ALA A 370 -20.17 13.70 -11.64
N SER A 371 -19.42 13.20 -10.66
CA SER A 371 -19.94 12.95 -9.31
C SER A 371 -20.19 14.23 -8.51
N LYS A 372 -19.48 15.31 -8.83
CA LYS A 372 -19.65 16.63 -8.18
C LYS A 372 -20.86 17.40 -8.71
N ASP A 373 -21.25 17.16 -9.96
CA ASP A 373 -22.38 17.83 -10.60
C ASP A 373 -23.73 17.29 -10.09
N VAL A 374 -23.80 16.00 -9.75
CA VAL A 374 -24.99 15.40 -9.15
C VAL A 374 -24.92 15.46 -7.63
N VAL A 375 -25.59 16.46 -7.05
CA VAL A 375 -25.50 16.74 -5.60
C VAL A 375 -25.83 15.55 -4.69
N PRO A 376 -26.87 14.73 -4.93
CA PRO A 376 -27.09 13.52 -4.13
C PRO A 376 -25.88 12.57 -4.12
N VAL A 377 -25.18 12.43 -5.25
CA VAL A 377 -23.96 11.59 -5.36
C VAL A 377 -22.80 12.22 -4.59
N THR A 378 -22.63 13.55 -4.66
CA THR A 378 -21.62 14.23 -3.85
C THR A 378 -21.87 14.04 -2.35
N GLN A 379 -23.13 14.19 -1.92
CA GLN A 379 -23.53 14.00 -0.53
C GLN A 379 -23.35 12.55 -0.09
N PHE A 380 -23.61 11.58 -0.98
CA PHE A 380 -23.33 10.17 -0.73
C PHE A 380 -21.85 9.94 -0.37
N PHE A 381 -20.89 10.48 -1.13
CA PHE A 381 -19.47 10.31 -0.81
C PHE A 381 -19.07 10.95 0.52
N GLN A 382 -19.68 12.08 0.89
CA GLN A 382 -19.48 12.69 2.21
C GLN A 382 -20.02 11.80 3.33
N LYS A 383 -21.23 11.24 3.16
CA LYS A 383 -21.83 10.28 4.10
C LYS A 383 -20.98 9.00 4.21
N LEU A 384 -20.46 8.49 3.09
CA LEU A 384 -19.59 7.32 3.05
C LEU A 384 -18.31 7.54 3.86
N ILE A 385 -17.61 8.65 3.63
CA ILE A 385 -16.40 9.01 4.38
C ILE A 385 -16.72 9.14 5.88
N PHE A 386 -17.85 9.76 6.23
CA PHE A 386 -18.28 9.87 7.61
C PHE A 386 -18.48 8.50 8.26
N ILE A 387 -19.21 7.59 7.62
CA ILE A 387 -19.43 6.22 8.12
C ILE A 387 -18.10 5.49 8.34
N VAL A 388 -17.23 5.50 7.33
CA VAL A 388 -15.92 4.82 7.42
C VAL A 388 -15.08 5.39 8.56
N ASN A 389 -14.98 6.72 8.67
CA ASN A 389 -14.22 7.36 9.75
C ASN A 389 -14.82 7.10 11.14
N THR A 390 -16.15 7.02 11.26
CA THR A 390 -16.81 6.72 12.54
C THR A 390 -16.45 5.31 13.02
N VAL A 391 -16.36 4.33 12.12
CA VAL A 391 -15.93 2.97 12.45
C VAL A 391 -14.41 2.90 12.67
N ASP A 392 -13.61 3.55 11.82
CA ASP A 392 -12.15 3.43 11.82
C ASP A 392 -11.43 4.33 12.84
N SER A 393 -12.14 5.22 13.53
CA SER A 393 -11.54 6.19 14.46
C SER A 393 -11.09 5.59 15.80
N SER A 394 -11.32 4.31 16.06
CA SER A 394 -10.90 3.66 17.30
C SER A 394 -10.52 2.20 17.11
N ALA A 395 -9.38 1.79 17.68
CA ALA A 395 -8.97 0.39 17.76
C ALA A 395 -10.04 -0.51 18.41
N LYS A 396 -10.79 0.01 19.39
CA LYS A 396 -11.91 -0.73 20.02
C LYS A 396 -13.00 -1.06 19.01
N ARG A 397 -13.33 -0.12 18.12
CA ARG A 397 -14.36 -0.30 17.09
C ARG A 397 -13.89 -1.20 15.96
N HIS A 398 -12.59 -1.21 15.68
CA HIS A 398 -11.97 -2.21 14.80
C HIS A 398 -12.11 -3.62 15.37
N ASP A 399 -11.82 -3.82 16.66
CA ASP A 399 -12.02 -5.12 17.31
C ASP A 399 -13.50 -5.53 17.29
N GLU A 400 -14.42 -4.61 17.63
CA GLU A 400 -15.87 -4.85 17.58
C GLU A 400 -16.36 -5.19 16.16
N LEU A 401 -15.79 -4.55 15.12
CA LEU A 401 -16.09 -4.87 13.72
C LEU A 401 -15.60 -6.27 13.34
N HIS A 402 -14.41 -6.66 13.80
CA HIS A 402 -13.86 -8.00 13.56
C HIS A 402 -14.67 -9.08 14.26
N ASP A 403 -15.13 -8.84 15.49
CA ASP A 403 -16.01 -9.75 16.22
C ASP A 403 -17.36 -9.89 15.49
N ALA A 404 -17.99 -8.77 15.13
CA ALA A 404 -19.25 -8.78 14.37
C ALA A 404 -19.12 -9.47 13.00
N GLN A 405 -17.98 -9.31 12.34
CA GLN A 405 -17.68 -10.01 11.09
C GLN A 405 -17.55 -11.51 11.30
N MET A 406 -16.91 -11.95 12.38
CA MET A 406 -16.78 -13.37 12.70
C MET A 406 -18.15 -13.99 12.97
N ASP A 407 -19.00 -13.32 13.75
CA ASP A 407 -20.35 -13.78 14.05
C ASP A 407 -21.20 -13.93 12.78
N GLU A 408 -21.12 -12.95 11.86
CA GLU A 408 -21.82 -13.03 10.58
C GLU A 408 -21.29 -14.15 9.69
N LEU A 409 -19.97 -14.36 9.62
CA LEU A 409 -19.38 -15.47 8.88
C LEU A 409 -19.83 -16.82 9.43
N VAL A 410 -19.90 -16.97 10.76
CA VAL A 410 -20.43 -18.18 11.41
C VAL A 410 -21.90 -18.38 11.05
N ARG A 411 -22.71 -17.31 11.04
CA ARG A 411 -24.12 -17.36 10.63
C ARG A 411 -24.26 -17.82 9.18
N LEU A 412 -23.51 -17.23 8.26
CA LEU A 412 -23.54 -17.54 6.83
C LEU A 412 -23.06 -18.97 6.53
N LEU A 413 -22.05 -19.46 7.27
CA LEU A 413 -21.62 -20.86 7.22
C LEU A 413 -22.70 -21.82 7.72
N ALA A 414 -23.46 -21.43 8.74
CA ALA A 414 -24.51 -22.28 9.31
C ALA A 414 -25.73 -22.45 8.39
N ILE A 415 -25.94 -21.52 7.44
CA ILE A 415 -27.02 -21.58 6.44
C ILE A 415 -26.53 -22.02 5.05
N ASP A 416 -25.29 -22.54 4.96
CA ASP A 416 -24.65 -23.00 3.72
C ASP A 416 -24.59 -21.95 2.58
N GLU A 417 -24.62 -20.64 2.91
CA GLU A 417 -24.50 -19.56 1.92
C GLU A 417 -23.04 -19.33 1.48
N ILE A 418 -22.06 -19.75 2.30
CA ILE A 418 -20.63 -19.63 1.99
C ILE A 418 -19.88 -20.94 2.28
N GLU A 419 -18.88 -21.26 1.44
CA GLU A 419 -18.05 -22.45 1.62
C GLU A 419 -16.75 -22.14 2.39
N THR A 420 -16.22 -23.15 3.11
CA THR A 420 -14.92 -23.05 3.77
C THR A 420 -13.78 -23.34 2.78
N GLY A 421 -12.80 -22.45 2.66
CA GLY A 421 -11.62 -22.64 1.81
C GLY A 421 -10.37 -21.96 2.38
N ARG A 422 -9.18 -22.46 2.01
CA ARG A 422 -7.91 -21.86 2.46
C ARG A 422 -7.77 -20.46 1.86
N GLY A 423 -7.83 -19.43 2.71
CA GLY A 423 -7.81 -18.02 2.30
C GLY A 423 -9.19 -17.43 1.94
N ALA A 424 -10.27 -18.22 2.02
CA ALA A 424 -11.64 -17.74 1.89
C ALA A 424 -12.12 -17.12 3.22
N ASN A 425 -13.06 -16.17 3.15
CA ASN A 425 -13.74 -15.57 4.31
C ASN A 425 -12.79 -14.93 5.34
N GLN A 426 -11.65 -14.39 4.86
CA GLN A 426 -10.72 -13.66 5.72
C GLN A 426 -11.39 -12.44 6.33
N ILE A 427 -11.02 -12.14 7.57
CA ILE A 427 -11.35 -10.90 8.24
C ILE A 427 -10.81 -9.73 7.40
N ARG A 428 -11.67 -8.74 7.13
CA ARG A 428 -11.36 -7.57 6.30
C ARG A 428 -11.52 -6.29 7.12
N SER A 429 -10.71 -5.29 6.82
CA SER A 429 -10.88 -3.94 7.35
C SER A 429 -11.62 -3.07 6.33
N LEU A 430 -12.29 -2.01 6.81
CA LEU A 430 -12.88 -1.03 5.92
C LEU A 430 -11.78 -0.34 5.11
N LYS A 431 -12.02 -0.20 3.81
CA LYS A 431 -11.13 0.57 2.94
C LYS A 431 -11.55 2.02 3.00
N CYS A 432 -10.62 2.90 3.38
CA CYS A 432 -10.82 4.33 3.24
C CYS A 432 -10.68 4.75 1.77
N PRO A 433 -11.56 5.65 1.28
CA PRO A 433 -11.35 6.26 -0.02
C PRO A 433 -10.12 7.16 0.07
N GLY A 434 -9.12 6.88 -0.77
CA GLY A 434 -7.95 7.73 -0.94
C GLY A 434 -8.32 8.99 -1.71
N GLU A 435 -7.90 10.15 -1.21
CA GLU A 435 -8.26 11.47 -1.75
C GLU A 435 -7.88 11.68 -3.24
N THR A 436 -6.90 10.92 -3.75
CA THR A 436 -6.30 11.14 -5.08
C THR A 436 -6.59 10.06 -6.13
N ARG A 437 -7.23 8.93 -5.79
CA ARG A 437 -7.43 7.80 -6.72
C ARG A 437 -8.86 7.26 -6.65
N TRP A 438 -9.70 7.48 -7.67
CA TRP A 438 -11.11 7.06 -7.71
C TRP A 438 -11.28 5.54 -7.61
N GLY A 439 -10.29 4.77 -8.07
CA GLY A 439 -10.28 3.31 -7.88
C GLY A 439 -10.35 2.90 -6.40
N SER A 440 -9.87 3.74 -5.47
CA SER A 440 -10.01 3.48 -4.03
C SER A 440 -11.45 3.67 -3.51
N HIS A 441 -12.26 4.50 -4.16
CA HIS A 441 -13.66 4.67 -3.81
C HIS A 441 -14.47 3.42 -4.14
N LEU A 442 -14.16 2.71 -5.23
CA LEU A 442 -14.79 1.43 -5.54
C LEU A 442 -14.42 0.38 -4.50
N GLY A 443 -13.14 0.37 -4.08
CA GLY A 443 -12.68 -0.46 -2.97
C GLY A 443 -13.43 -0.16 -1.67
N SER A 444 -13.71 1.12 -1.38
CA SER A 444 -14.45 1.55 -0.18
C SER A 444 -15.92 1.15 -0.23
N ILE A 445 -16.58 1.37 -1.38
CA ILE A 445 -17.97 0.96 -1.63
C ILE A 445 -18.11 -0.55 -1.51
N SER A 446 -17.23 -1.31 -2.18
CA SER A 446 -17.25 -2.78 -2.14
C SER A 446 -17.00 -3.29 -0.72
N SER A 447 -16.03 -2.69 -0.02
CA SER A 447 -15.73 -3.04 1.36
C SER A 447 -16.89 -2.76 2.32
N LEU A 448 -17.61 -1.65 2.15
CA LEU A 448 -18.78 -1.33 2.97
C LEU A 448 -19.94 -2.28 2.66
N MET A 449 -20.14 -2.63 1.39
CA MET A 449 -21.17 -3.59 0.99
C MET A 449 -20.90 -5.00 1.52
N ASP A 450 -19.66 -5.47 1.45
CA ASP A 450 -19.25 -6.78 1.98
C ASP A 450 -19.41 -6.87 3.51
N MET A 451 -19.35 -5.74 4.20
CA MET A 451 -19.43 -5.65 5.67
C MET A 451 -20.66 -4.86 6.14
N PHE A 452 -21.73 -4.82 5.34
CA PHE A 452 -22.90 -3.98 5.63
C PHE A 452 -23.52 -4.32 7.00
N ASN A 453 -23.75 -5.62 7.27
CA ASN A 453 -24.30 -6.10 8.53
C ASN A 453 -23.37 -5.85 9.74
N PRO A 454 -22.08 -6.25 9.69
CA PRO A 454 -21.14 -5.93 10.76
C PRO A 454 -21.02 -4.43 11.08
N VAL A 455 -20.93 -3.59 10.04
CA VAL A 455 -20.86 -2.13 10.21
C VAL A 455 -22.14 -1.58 10.81
N SER A 456 -23.30 -2.05 10.35
CA SER A 456 -24.61 -1.69 10.90
C SER A 456 -24.68 -2.01 12.41
N LEU A 457 -24.22 -3.19 12.83
CA LEU A 457 -24.21 -3.61 14.23
C LEU A 457 -23.28 -2.73 15.09
N VAL A 458 -22.06 -2.46 14.62
CA VAL A 458 -21.11 -1.59 15.34
C VAL A 458 -21.67 -0.18 15.53
N LEU A 459 -22.30 0.39 14.50
CA LEU A 459 -22.90 1.72 14.58
C LEU A 459 -24.12 1.76 15.52
N GLN A 460 -24.94 0.71 15.53
CA GLN A 460 -26.06 0.59 16.49
C GLN A 460 -25.56 0.49 17.93
N ASN A 461 -24.54 -0.33 18.18
CA ASN A 461 -23.93 -0.45 19.50
C ASN A 461 -23.34 0.89 19.97
N LEU A 462 -22.71 1.63 19.05
CA LEU A 462 -22.19 2.96 19.33
C LEU A 462 -23.29 3.97 19.63
N ALA A 463 -24.41 3.92 18.91
CA ALA A 463 -25.59 4.76 19.14
C ALA A 463 -26.30 4.41 20.47
N ALA A 464 -26.21 3.17 20.93
CA ALA A 464 -26.78 2.72 22.20
C ALA A 464 -25.88 3.04 23.41
N ASP A 465 -24.60 3.34 23.20
CA ASP A 465 -23.64 3.61 24.27
C ASP A 465 -23.82 5.03 24.85
N SER A 466 -24.71 5.13 25.84
CA SER A 466 -24.97 6.35 26.61
C SER A 466 -23.72 6.95 27.30
N SER A 467 -22.62 6.20 27.43
CA SER A 467 -21.36 6.68 28.02
C SER A 467 -20.43 7.35 27.00
N ALA A 468 -20.73 7.27 25.71
CA ALA A 468 -19.83 7.66 24.62
C ALA A 468 -19.92 9.14 24.18
N GLY A 469 -20.83 9.94 24.77
CA GLY A 469 -20.94 11.39 24.53
C GLY A 469 -21.16 11.74 23.05
N ALA A 470 -20.29 12.59 22.47
CA ALA A 470 -20.36 12.97 21.05
C ALA A 470 -20.26 11.77 20.09
N ASN A 471 -19.56 10.70 20.47
CA ASN A 471 -19.44 9.50 19.64
C ASN A 471 -20.78 8.75 19.49
N CYS A 472 -21.68 8.85 20.47
CA CYS A 472 -23.02 8.28 20.39
C CYS A 472 -23.85 8.98 19.31
N ALA A 473 -23.75 10.31 19.23
CA ALA A 473 -24.41 11.10 18.18
C ALA A 473 -23.82 10.83 16.79
N ASP A 474 -22.49 10.67 16.70
CA ASP A 474 -21.83 10.29 15.46
C ASP A 474 -22.21 8.88 15.00
N GLY A 475 -22.32 7.93 15.94
CA GLY A 475 -22.81 6.57 15.68
C GLY A 475 -24.25 6.55 15.18
N ASP A 476 -25.16 7.25 15.86
CA ASP A 476 -26.57 7.37 15.46
C ASP A 476 -26.72 8.04 14.08
N THR A 477 -25.96 9.11 13.85
CA THR A 477 -25.95 9.81 12.55
C THR A 477 -25.43 8.90 11.43
N ALA A 478 -24.31 8.18 11.66
CA ALA A 478 -23.74 7.26 10.68
C ALA A 478 -24.68 6.08 10.40
N PHE A 479 -25.35 5.55 11.43
CA PHE A 479 -26.34 4.49 11.30
C PHE A 479 -27.54 4.98 10.45
N SER A 480 -28.08 6.15 10.77
CA SER A 480 -29.17 6.78 10.02
C SER A 480 -28.83 6.99 8.54
N TYR A 481 -27.58 7.37 8.24
CA TYR A 481 -27.11 7.44 6.86
C TYR A 481 -27.03 6.07 6.19
N LEU A 482 -26.42 5.09 6.85
CA LEU A 482 -26.23 3.74 6.32
C LEU A 482 -27.56 3.06 5.98
N THR A 483 -28.58 3.25 6.82
CA THR A 483 -29.92 2.65 6.65
C THR A 483 -30.86 3.50 5.80
N SER A 484 -30.44 4.68 5.34
CA SER A 484 -31.30 5.52 4.50
C SER A 484 -31.43 4.94 3.09
N PHE A 485 -32.67 4.90 2.59
CA PHE A 485 -32.96 4.39 1.24
C PHE A 485 -32.13 5.08 0.16
N GLU A 486 -32.01 6.42 0.23
CA GLU A 486 -31.22 7.21 -0.72
C GLU A 486 -29.74 6.82 -0.71
N PHE A 487 -29.15 6.57 0.46
CA PHE A 487 -27.75 6.17 0.57
C PHE A 487 -27.52 4.81 -0.07
N VAL A 488 -28.35 3.81 0.26
CA VAL A 488 -28.22 2.45 -0.28
C VAL A 488 -28.49 2.40 -1.78
N PHE A 489 -29.46 3.18 -2.27
CA PHE A 489 -29.72 3.32 -3.70
C PHE A 489 -28.50 3.86 -4.44
N ILE A 490 -27.90 4.95 -3.94
CA ILE A 490 -26.71 5.54 -4.57
C ILE A 490 -25.49 4.63 -4.39
N LEU A 491 -25.35 3.90 -3.27
CA LEU A 491 -24.28 2.94 -3.03
C LEU A 491 -24.24 1.86 -4.12
N LEU A 492 -25.39 1.23 -4.39
CA LEU A 492 -25.52 0.18 -5.40
C LEU A 492 -25.36 0.73 -6.83
N MET A 493 -25.92 1.90 -7.10
CA MET A 493 -25.78 2.56 -8.40
C MET A 493 -24.31 2.91 -8.70
N MET A 494 -23.65 3.57 -7.75
CA MET A 494 -22.25 3.95 -7.90
C MET A 494 -21.34 2.74 -7.98
N ARG A 495 -21.62 1.64 -7.27
CA ARG A 495 -20.89 0.38 -7.47
C ARG A 495 -20.90 -0.06 -8.92
N GLN A 496 -22.07 -0.16 -9.56
CA GLN A 496 -22.18 -0.64 -10.95
C GLN A 496 -21.49 0.32 -11.93
N ILE A 497 -21.71 1.63 -11.79
CA ILE A 497 -21.05 2.64 -12.64
C ILE A 497 -19.53 2.54 -12.48
N MET A 498 -19.04 2.45 -11.24
CA MET A 498 -17.62 2.39 -10.95
C MET A 498 -17.00 1.08 -11.43
N GLU A 499 -17.68 -0.07 -11.31
CA GLU A 499 -17.22 -1.35 -11.88
C GLU A 499 -17.03 -1.28 -13.40
N ILE A 500 -17.97 -0.66 -14.13
CA ILE A 500 -17.85 -0.43 -15.58
C ILE A 500 -16.63 0.44 -15.89
N THR A 501 -16.49 1.56 -15.17
CA THR A 501 -15.40 2.52 -15.43
C THR A 501 -14.02 2.05 -14.94
N GLU A 502 -13.97 1.17 -13.95
CA GLU A 502 -12.74 0.56 -13.44
C GLU A 502 -12.13 -0.39 -14.47
N GLN A 503 -12.96 -1.14 -15.21
CA GLN A 503 -12.47 -1.97 -16.33
C GLN A 503 -11.75 -1.12 -17.38
N LEU A 504 -12.30 0.05 -17.71
CA LEU A 504 -11.64 1.01 -18.58
C LEU A 504 -10.34 1.52 -17.95
N GLY A 505 -10.37 1.93 -16.68
CA GLY A 505 -9.20 2.41 -15.93
C GLY A 505 -8.03 1.42 -15.94
N GLN A 506 -8.30 0.16 -15.61
CA GLN A 506 -7.31 -0.92 -15.66
C GLN A 506 -6.85 -1.21 -17.08
N ALA A 507 -7.77 -1.18 -18.05
CA ALA A 507 -7.43 -1.46 -19.43
C ALA A 507 -6.49 -0.38 -20.00
N VAL A 508 -6.74 0.92 -19.77
CA VAL A 508 -5.90 2.01 -20.28
C VAL A 508 -4.52 2.06 -19.64
N GLN A 509 -4.30 1.42 -18.48
CA GLN A 509 -3.01 1.35 -17.81
C GLN A 509 -2.12 0.20 -18.29
N LYS A 510 -2.63 -0.74 -19.11
CA LYS A 510 -1.84 -1.88 -19.58
C LYS A 510 -0.76 -1.45 -20.58
N LYS A 511 0.47 -1.95 -20.40
CA LYS A 511 1.65 -1.68 -21.27
C LYS A 511 1.40 -1.94 -22.75
N THR A 512 0.55 -2.91 -23.06
CA THR A 512 0.22 -3.33 -24.43
C THR A 512 -0.76 -2.40 -25.14
N GLN A 513 -1.34 -1.41 -24.45
CA GLN A 513 -2.33 -0.56 -25.09
C GLN A 513 -1.70 0.39 -26.09
N ASP A 514 -2.38 0.47 -27.23
CA ASP A 514 -2.27 1.54 -28.18
C ASP A 514 -3.54 2.40 -28.15
N ILE A 515 -3.46 3.53 -28.83
CA ILE A 515 -4.49 4.55 -28.83
C ILE A 515 -5.81 4.09 -29.44
N VAL A 516 -5.79 3.17 -30.41
CA VAL A 516 -7.02 2.64 -31.03
C VAL A 516 -7.73 1.69 -30.11
N ASN A 517 -6.98 0.87 -29.39
CA ASN A 517 -7.57 0.02 -28.36
C ASN A 517 -8.19 0.89 -27.26
N VAL A 518 -7.52 1.96 -26.83
CA VAL A 518 -8.11 2.92 -25.87
C VAL A 518 -9.41 3.53 -26.43
N VAL A 519 -9.44 3.95 -27.70
CA VAL A 519 -10.66 4.48 -28.33
C VAL A 519 -11.80 3.48 -28.30
N ARG A 520 -11.52 2.22 -28.67
CA ARG A 520 -12.51 1.15 -28.65
C ARG A 520 -13.00 0.84 -27.23
N LEU A 521 -12.11 0.86 -26.25
CA LEU A 521 -12.44 0.63 -24.85
C LEU A 521 -13.33 1.75 -24.30
N VAL A 522 -12.99 3.01 -24.59
CA VAL A 522 -13.83 4.15 -24.22
C VAL A 522 -15.22 4.04 -24.84
N GLN A 523 -15.30 3.69 -26.14
CA GLN A 523 -16.58 3.51 -26.81
C GLN A 523 -17.40 2.36 -26.22
N SER A 524 -16.74 1.23 -25.92
CA SER A 524 -17.39 0.07 -25.28
C SER A 524 -17.92 0.45 -23.89
N THR A 525 -17.16 1.23 -23.12
CA THR A 525 -17.58 1.72 -21.80
C THR A 525 -18.79 2.65 -21.91
N LYS A 526 -18.82 3.53 -22.92
CA LYS A 526 -19.98 4.40 -23.20
C LYS A 526 -21.23 3.57 -23.53
N ILE A 527 -21.08 2.52 -24.33
CA ILE A 527 -22.19 1.61 -24.67
C ILE A 527 -22.72 0.93 -23.40
N LEU A 528 -21.85 0.38 -22.55
CA LEU A 528 -22.27 -0.26 -21.29
C LEU A 528 -23.02 0.71 -20.36
N LEU A 529 -22.55 1.96 -20.26
CA LEU A 529 -23.24 3.00 -19.50
C LEU A 529 -24.61 3.34 -20.13
N GLN A 530 -24.70 3.41 -21.46
CA GLN A 530 -25.97 3.63 -22.16
C GLN A 530 -26.95 2.47 -22.01
N GLU A 531 -26.46 1.23 -22.01
CA GLU A 531 -27.25 0.03 -21.72
C GLU A 531 -27.78 0.08 -20.28
N MET A 532 -26.95 0.42 -19.30
CA MET A 532 -27.39 0.64 -17.92
C MET A 532 -28.45 1.75 -17.80
N ARG A 533 -28.32 2.81 -18.61
CA ARG A 533 -29.25 3.95 -18.67
C ARG A 533 -30.58 3.64 -19.36
N SER A 534 -30.67 2.53 -20.09
CA SER A 534 -31.89 2.11 -20.79
C SER A 534 -32.99 1.72 -19.80
N ASP A 535 -34.22 1.54 -20.31
CA ASP A 535 -35.31 1.07 -19.45
C ASP A 535 -35.07 -0.37 -18.97
N ASP A 536 -34.51 -1.24 -19.81
CA ASP A 536 -34.12 -2.60 -19.40
C ASP A 536 -32.99 -2.58 -18.34
N GLY A 537 -32.04 -1.66 -18.50
CA GLY A 537 -30.96 -1.43 -17.54
C GLY A 537 -31.47 -0.93 -16.19
N TRP A 538 -32.46 -0.03 -16.21
CA TRP A 538 -33.19 0.42 -15.01
C TRP A 538 -33.88 -0.75 -14.30
N GLU A 539 -34.67 -1.56 -15.01
CA GLU A 539 -35.36 -2.71 -14.42
C GLU A 539 -34.38 -3.72 -13.80
N THR A 540 -33.28 -3.99 -14.52
CA THR A 540 -32.20 -4.87 -14.02
C THR A 540 -31.56 -4.32 -12.76
N PHE A 541 -31.32 -3.01 -12.70
CA PHE A 541 -30.77 -2.34 -11.53
C PHE A 541 -31.75 -2.39 -10.35
N VAL A 542 -33.03 -2.09 -10.59
CA VAL A 542 -34.08 -2.11 -9.57
C VAL A 542 -34.26 -3.51 -8.98
N CYS A 543 -34.22 -4.57 -9.80
CA CYS A 543 -34.30 -5.95 -9.31
C CYS A 543 -33.18 -6.25 -8.29
N LYS A 544 -31.92 -5.93 -8.63
CA LYS A 544 -30.77 -6.11 -7.73
C LYS A 544 -30.88 -5.25 -6.48
N PHE A 545 -31.43 -4.05 -6.62
CA PHE A 545 -31.64 -3.14 -5.51
C PHE A 545 -32.71 -3.64 -4.53
N VAL A 546 -33.85 -4.11 -5.04
CA VAL A 546 -34.92 -4.69 -4.23
C VAL A 546 -34.42 -5.95 -3.52
N GLU A 547 -33.67 -6.82 -4.21
CA GLU A 547 -33.04 -7.99 -3.60
C GLU A 547 -32.13 -7.60 -2.43
N PHE A 548 -31.27 -6.59 -2.61
CA PHE A 548 -30.42 -6.09 -1.54
C PHE A 548 -31.24 -5.56 -0.35
N CYS A 549 -32.29 -4.78 -0.60
CA CYS A 549 -33.16 -4.26 0.47
C CYS A 549 -33.88 -5.37 1.24
N VAL A 550 -34.39 -6.40 0.55
CA VAL A 550 -35.03 -7.54 1.19
C VAL A 550 -34.05 -8.31 2.07
N ASN A 551 -32.83 -8.56 1.57
CA ASN A 551 -31.80 -9.29 2.32
C ASN A 551 -31.31 -8.56 3.58
N HIS A 552 -31.49 -7.24 3.64
CA HIS A 552 -31.07 -6.39 4.77
C HIS A 552 -32.26 -5.78 5.54
N GLU A 553 -33.47 -6.32 5.35
CA GLU A 553 -34.71 -5.90 6.02
C GLU A 553 -35.00 -4.39 5.91
N MET A 554 -34.67 -3.79 4.76
CA MET A 554 -34.84 -2.35 4.53
C MET A 554 -36.23 -2.00 3.99
N ASN A 555 -36.81 -0.92 4.50
CA ASN A 555 -38.08 -0.40 4.02
C ASN A 555 -37.93 0.26 2.64
N ILE A 556 -38.65 -0.26 1.66
CA ILE A 556 -38.76 0.31 0.31
C ILE A 556 -39.92 1.32 0.31
N PRO A 557 -39.70 2.60 -0.04
CA PRO A 557 -40.75 3.60 -0.12
C PRO A 557 -41.67 3.31 -1.30
N ASP A 558 -42.91 3.76 -1.19
CA ASP A 558 -43.87 3.74 -2.29
C ASP A 558 -43.36 4.61 -3.45
N MET A 559 -43.07 3.99 -4.60
CA MET A 559 -42.49 4.68 -5.77
C MET A 559 -43.47 5.67 -6.43
N GLU A 560 -44.77 5.46 -6.26
CA GLU A 560 -45.83 6.39 -6.71
C GLU A 560 -46.10 7.51 -5.70
N GLY A 561 -45.57 7.36 -4.47
CA GLY A 561 -45.67 8.34 -3.41
C GLY A 561 -45.00 9.67 -3.76
N THR A 562 -45.48 10.75 -3.14
CA THR A 562 -44.91 12.09 -3.33
C THR A 562 -43.54 12.19 -2.64
N TYR A 563 -42.50 12.47 -3.41
CA TYR A 563 -41.17 12.77 -2.88
C TYR A 563 -41.14 14.22 -2.40
N ILE A 564 -40.63 14.49 -1.20
CA ILE A 564 -40.48 15.86 -0.68
C ILE A 564 -39.00 16.25 -0.72
N LEU A 565 -38.65 17.18 -1.62
CA LEU A 565 -37.30 17.72 -1.68
C LEU A 565 -36.97 18.44 -0.36
N ARG A 566 -35.83 18.10 0.24
CA ARG A 566 -35.32 18.77 1.45
C ARG A 566 -34.31 19.86 1.09
N GLY A 567 -34.20 20.88 1.95
CA GLY A 567 -33.23 21.98 1.81
C GLY A 567 -33.60 23.04 0.76
N GLY A 568 -32.61 23.79 0.28
CA GLY A 568 -32.82 24.96 -0.59
C GLY A 568 -33.51 24.67 -1.95
N ARG A 569 -33.64 23.39 -2.33
CA ARG A 569 -34.30 22.94 -3.57
C ARG A 569 -35.81 22.70 -3.41
N ALA A 570 -36.30 22.58 -2.17
CA ALA A 570 -37.72 22.38 -1.86
C ALA A 570 -38.63 23.44 -2.52
N ARG A 571 -38.13 24.68 -2.62
CA ARG A 571 -38.88 25.82 -3.19
C ARG A 571 -39.07 25.77 -4.71
N ARG A 572 -38.39 24.86 -5.41
CA ARG A 572 -38.45 24.71 -6.88
C ARG A 572 -39.08 23.39 -7.32
N GLN A 573 -39.73 22.68 -6.39
CA GLN A 573 -40.29 21.37 -6.65
C GLN A 573 -41.47 21.46 -7.66
N PRO A 574 -41.48 20.64 -8.73
CA PRO A 574 -42.63 20.53 -9.63
C PRO A 574 -43.89 20.03 -8.90
N ASN A 575 -45.06 20.39 -9.41
CA ASN A 575 -46.32 19.77 -8.97
C ASN A 575 -46.32 18.28 -9.35
N HIS A 576 -46.66 17.40 -8.41
CA HIS A 576 -46.63 15.93 -8.54
C HIS A 576 -45.24 15.35 -8.85
N PHE A 577 -44.31 15.50 -7.90
CA PHE A 577 -42.98 14.91 -7.97
C PHE A 577 -42.95 13.59 -7.18
N THR A 578 -42.82 12.46 -7.88
CA THR A 578 -42.87 11.12 -7.27
C THR A 578 -41.49 10.61 -6.86
N ASN A 579 -41.46 9.59 -6.00
CA ASN A 579 -40.23 8.88 -5.66
C ASN A 579 -39.57 8.25 -6.90
N ASP A 580 -40.35 7.63 -7.80
CA ASP A 580 -39.83 7.13 -9.09
C ASP A 580 -39.14 8.24 -9.90
N GLN A 581 -39.79 9.38 -10.07
CA GLN A 581 -39.22 10.49 -10.84
C GLN A 581 -37.90 10.98 -10.22
N TYR A 582 -37.83 11.08 -8.90
CA TYR A 582 -36.60 11.47 -8.21
C TYR A 582 -35.48 10.44 -8.39
N PHE A 583 -35.71 9.17 -8.05
CA PHE A 583 -34.67 8.15 -8.07
C PHE A 583 -34.28 7.74 -9.50
N ARG A 584 -35.24 7.57 -10.40
CA ARG A 584 -34.99 7.16 -11.79
C ARG A 584 -34.43 8.29 -12.64
N VAL A 585 -34.98 9.49 -12.54
CA VAL A 585 -34.60 10.60 -13.44
C VAL A 585 -33.53 11.48 -12.83
N GLU A 586 -33.80 12.09 -11.68
CA GLU A 586 -32.90 13.08 -11.07
C GLU A 586 -31.62 12.49 -10.46
N ILE A 587 -31.63 11.20 -10.11
CA ILE A 587 -30.44 10.49 -9.62
C ILE A 587 -29.90 9.55 -10.69
N PHE A 588 -30.61 8.49 -11.05
CA PHE A 588 -30.07 7.41 -11.87
C PHE A 588 -29.68 7.86 -13.28
N ARG A 589 -30.64 8.37 -14.06
CA ARG A 589 -30.38 8.87 -15.42
C ARG A 589 -29.46 10.08 -15.40
N ALA A 590 -29.69 11.05 -14.51
CA ALA A 590 -28.83 12.23 -14.39
C ALA A 590 -27.37 11.85 -14.12
N THR A 591 -27.10 10.92 -13.20
CA THR A 591 -25.73 10.47 -12.91
C THR A 591 -25.09 9.85 -14.14
N ILE A 592 -25.77 8.93 -14.83
CA ILE A 592 -25.21 8.27 -16.01
C ILE A 592 -25.03 9.27 -17.17
N ASP A 593 -25.98 10.18 -17.37
CA ASP A 593 -25.92 11.22 -18.40
C ASP A 593 -24.74 12.17 -18.16
N THR A 594 -24.50 12.58 -16.91
CA THR A 594 -23.34 13.39 -16.55
C THR A 594 -22.03 12.61 -16.75
N GLN A 595 -21.98 11.32 -16.38
CA GLN A 595 -20.81 10.47 -16.64
C GLN A 595 -20.50 10.38 -18.14
N LEU A 596 -21.53 10.15 -18.98
CA LEU A 596 -21.39 10.12 -20.43
C LEU A 596 -20.96 11.48 -21.00
N ALA A 597 -21.51 12.58 -20.48
CA ALA A 597 -21.15 13.93 -20.90
C ALA A 597 -19.67 14.25 -20.59
N GLU A 598 -19.20 13.94 -19.37
CA GLU A 598 -17.81 14.13 -18.98
C GLU A 598 -16.88 13.19 -19.78
N LEU A 599 -17.26 11.93 -20.02
CA LEU A 599 -16.49 11.04 -20.90
C LEU A 599 -16.42 11.59 -22.33
N ASN A 600 -17.48 12.18 -22.87
CA ASN A 600 -17.47 12.80 -24.19
C ASN A 600 -16.60 14.05 -24.24
N LEU A 601 -16.66 14.88 -23.20
CA LEU A 601 -15.84 16.09 -23.07
C LEU A 601 -14.35 15.74 -22.95
N LYS A 602 -14.03 14.77 -22.09
CA LYS A 602 -12.65 14.34 -21.81
C LYS A 602 -12.10 13.35 -22.83
N PHE A 603 -12.92 12.68 -23.65
CA PHE A 603 -12.49 11.79 -24.73
C PHE A 603 -13.25 12.13 -26.01
N SER A 604 -12.97 13.31 -26.57
CA SER A 604 -13.73 13.87 -27.69
C SER A 604 -13.60 13.02 -28.97
N GLU A 605 -14.75 12.73 -29.60
CA GLU A 605 -14.83 11.90 -30.81
C GLU A 605 -13.95 12.44 -31.94
N LYS A 606 -13.83 13.77 -32.09
CA LYS A 606 -13.02 14.37 -33.16
C LYS A 606 -11.52 14.10 -32.99
N ALA A 607 -11.01 14.01 -31.76
CA ALA A 607 -9.62 13.65 -31.50
C ALA A 607 -9.38 12.15 -31.76
N MET A 608 -10.36 11.34 -31.37
CA MET A 608 -10.37 9.88 -31.50
C MET A 608 -10.55 9.40 -32.95
N ASP A 609 -11.31 10.14 -33.75
CA ASP A 609 -11.50 9.90 -35.19
C ASP A 609 -10.21 10.18 -35.95
N LEU A 610 -9.53 11.30 -35.67
CA LEU A 610 -8.27 11.67 -36.30
C LEU A 610 -7.17 10.62 -36.01
N LEU A 611 -7.19 10.08 -34.80
CA LEU A 611 -6.35 8.96 -34.35
C LEU A 611 -6.65 7.65 -35.06
N SER A 612 -7.93 7.28 -35.18
CA SER A 612 -8.35 6.07 -35.88
C SER A 612 -7.88 6.08 -37.33
N VAL A 613 -7.94 7.26 -37.96
CA VAL A 613 -7.48 7.50 -39.34
C VAL A 613 -5.96 7.40 -39.43
N CYS A 614 -5.21 7.97 -38.49
CA CYS A 614 -3.74 7.83 -38.45
C CYS A 614 -3.31 6.36 -38.27
N VAL A 615 -4.10 5.54 -37.58
CA VAL A 615 -3.77 4.11 -37.41
C VAL A 615 -3.99 3.28 -38.67
N THR A 616 -4.87 3.73 -39.57
CA THR A 616 -4.97 3.11 -40.91
C THR A 616 -3.66 3.24 -41.70
N LEU A 617 -2.76 4.16 -41.32
CA LEU A 617 -1.45 4.37 -41.94
C LEU A 617 -0.33 3.52 -41.33
N ILE A 618 -0.61 2.69 -40.31
CA ILE A 618 0.40 1.84 -39.66
C ILE A 618 0.73 0.64 -40.57
N PRO A 619 1.98 0.51 -41.07
CA PRO A 619 2.36 -0.56 -41.99
C PRO A 619 2.20 -1.97 -41.42
N LYS A 620 2.32 -2.12 -40.08
CA LYS A 620 2.16 -3.41 -39.39
C LYS A 620 0.80 -4.05 -39.57
N ASN A 621 -0.26 -3.26 -39.77
CA ASN A 621 -1.61 -3.79 -39.99
C ASN A 621 -1.90 -4.10 -41.47
N ARG A 622 -0.88 -4.07 -42.35
CA ARG A 622 -1.03 -4.22 -43.81
C ARG A 622 -2.12 -3.33 -44.41
N PHE A 623 -2.40 -2.19 -43.79
CA PHE A 623 -3.50 -1.31 -44.17
C PHE A 623 -4.87 -2.01 -44.17
N ALA A 624 -5.08 -3.05 -43.37
CA ALA A 624 -6.32 -3.86 -43.38
C ALA A 624 -7.59 -3.07 -43.06
N SER A 625 -7.47 -1.93 -42.37
CA SER A 625 -8.57 -0.99 -42.08
C SER A 625 -8.68 0.16 -43.10
N PHE A 626 -7.88 0.15 -44.17
CA PHE A 626 -7.86 1.17 -45.20
C PHE A 626 -8.93 0.87 -46.26
N ASN A 627 -10.00 1.67 -46.29
CA ASN A 627 -11.03 1.64 -47.33
C ASN A 627 -11.02 2.94 -48.16
N ALA A 628 -11.70 2.96 -49.31
CA ALA A 628 -11.68 4.11 -50.24
C ALA A 628 -12.20 5.43 -49.60
N THR A 629 -13.20 5.34 -48.72
CA THR A 629 -13.70 6.46 -47.91
C THR A 629 -12.68 6.93 -46.86
N SER A 630 -11.87 6.01 -46.31
CA SER A 630 -10.74 6.33 -45.46
C SER A 630 -9.61 6.95 -46.25
N ALA A 631 -9.37 6.58 -47.52
CA ALA A 631 -8.35 7.20 -48.35
C ALA A 631 -8.66 8.68 -48.63
N GLU A 632 -9.89 9.02 -49.02
CA GLU A 632 -10.30 10.42 -49.20
C GLU A 632 -10.22 11.22 -47.89
N ARG A 633 -10.63 10.62 -46.77
CA ARG A 633 -10.49 11.21 -45.43
C ARG A 633 -9.04 11.34 -45.00
N VAL A 634 -8.17 10.37 -45.27
CA VAL A 634 -6.73 10.38 -45.02
C VAL A 634 -6.07 11.46 -45.86
N PHE A 635 -6.39 11.60 -47.13
CA PHE A 635 -5.83 12.66 -47.98
C PHE A 635 -6.36 14.04 -47.60
N SER A 636 -7.65 14.15 -47.22
CA SER A 636 -8.21 15.38 -46.69
C SER A 636 -7.63 15.73 -45.32
N ILE A 637 -7.36 14.73 -44.46
CA ILE A 637 -6.70 14.89 -43.15
C ILE A 637 -5.22 15.18 -43.32
N LEU A 638 -4.50 14.56 -44.26
CA LEU A 638 -3.12 14.88 -44.60
C LEU A 638 -3.03 16.26 -45.23
N LYS A 639 -4.04 16.68 -46.00
CA LYS A 639 -4.17 18.05 -46.50
C LYS A 639 -4.50 19.00 -45.35
N ILE A 640 -5.36 18.65 -44.40
CA ILE A 640 -5.64 19.42 -43.18
C ILE A 640 -4.38 19.47 -42.30
N ILE A 641 -3.64 18.40 -42.12
CA ILE A 641 -2.37 18.31 -41.39
C ILE A 641 -1.34 19.19 -42.11
N LYS A 642 -1.15 19.04 -43.43
CA LYS A 642 -0.21 19.82 -44.25
C LYS A 642 -0.58 21.31 -44.37
N THR A 643 -1.87 21.66 -44.32
CA THR A 643 -2.36 23.04 -44.50
C THR A 643 -2.65 23.73 -43.17
N ARG A 644 -3.06 23.01 -42.12
CA ARG A 644 -3.29 23.52 -40.75
C ARG A 644 -2.04 23.48 -39.87
N LEU A 645 -1.16 22.46 -39.95
CA LEU A 645 0.17 22.54 -39.27
C LEU A 645 1.00 23.70 -39.81
N ARG A 646 0.76 24.12 -41.06
CA ARG A 646 1.50 25.22 -41.69
C ARG A 646 0.96 26.61 -41.33
N ASN A 647 -0.31 26.74 -40.92
CA ASN A 647 -0.95 28.06 -40.81
C ASN A 647 -1.63 28.41 -39.48
N SER A 648 -2.15 27.48 -38.67
CA SER A 648 -2.82 27.81 -37.39
C SER A 648 -3.42 26.55 -36.78
N MET A 649 -2.93 26.08 -35.63
CA MET A 649 -3.73 25.28 -34.68
C MET A 649 -3.21 25.52 -33.26
N GLU A 650 -4.09 26.02 -32.39
CA GLU A 650 -3.93 26.06 -30.94
C GLU A 650 -3.67 24.65 -30.38
N ASP A 651 -2.77 24.59 -29.40
CA ASP A 651 -2.09 23.38 -28.92
C ASP A 651 -3.00 22.34 -28.24
N GLU A 652 -4.24 22.69 -27.88
CA GLU A 652 -5.10 21.82 -27.07
C GLU A 652 -5.72 20.63 -27.83
N PHE A 653 -5.81 20.70 -29.17
CA PHE A 653 -6.53 19.70 -29.96
C PHE A 653 -5.64 18.50 -30.41
N LEU A 654 -4.34 18.74 -30.66
CA LEU A 654 -3.38 17.69 -31.06
C LEU A 654 -2.83 16.89 -29.86
N ALA A 655 -2.84 17.49 -28.66
CA ALA A 655 -2.41 16.85 -27.40
C ALA A 655 -3.23 15.62 -27.00
N ASN A 656 -4.37 15.38 -27.66
CA ASN A 656 -5.23 14.22 -27.41
C ASN A 656 -4.85 12.99 -28.26
N SER A 657 -3.88 13.13 -29.17
CA SER A 657 -3.84 12.30 -30.38
C SER A 657 -2.50 11.71 -30.82
N MET A 658 -1.44 11.61 -30.01
CA MET A 658 -0.24 10.86 -30.44
C MET A 658 0.55 10.20 -29.30
N LEU A 659 0.67 8.86 -29.37
CA LEU A 659 1.50 7.98 -28.52
C LEU A 659 1.16 8.02 -27.02
N SER A 660 0.33 7.06 -26.62
CA SER A 660 -0.11 6.86 -25.24
C SER A 660 1.06 6.59 -24.30
N PRO A 661 1.20 7.40 -23.25
CA PRO A 661 2.05 7.11 -22.13
C PRO A 661 1.22 6.54 -20.97
N ASN A 662 1.52 5.30 -20.59
CA ASN A 662 0.93 4.69 -19.40
C ASN A 662 1.72 5.16 -18.18
N ILE A 663 1.16 6.07 -17.41
CA ILE A 663 1.72 6.43 -16.10
C ILE A 663 1.12 5.47 -15.06
N GLN A 664 1.99 4.74 -14.35
CA GLN A 664 1.64 3.75 -13.32
C GLN A 664 1.33 4.40 -11.97
#